data_AF-A0A0H2YJY4-F1
#
_entry.id   AF-A0A0H2YJY4-F1
#
_cell.length_a   1.000
_cell.length_b   1.000
_cell.length_c   1.000
_cell.angle_alpha   90.00
_cell.angle_beta   90.00
_cell.angle_gamma   90.00
#
_symmetry.space_group_name_H-M   'P 1'
#
loop_
_entity.id
_entity.type
_entity.pdbx_description
1 polymer ?
#
loop_
_entity_poly.entity_id
_entity_poly.type
_entity_poly.pdbx_seq_one_letter_code
_entity_poly.pdbx_strand_id
1 'polypeptide(L)'
;MIISPPFLRAKMSSQPDEEWVSSMMPADPQRGYPISNSQAWHGGIHIKHTDHTGVPEQVRAIADGTVFSVRQPSLQKRDLLPLNYNGPTDCGYVLIKHETEIGSDEGGKVAYWSLYMHMKSIGSTVSPGSVVYRKDPLGTVGMVDGQNAIHFQIFCDDANIKKLTGRETPELDLANNGRTDVVYGDIHFYLPAGTPVYDSMPKDNTPVSLMANGPVPRTKSDLFVTMRFHQGSCTMTTLHKAVFSSMYLEVGEPLTDADGADYEYNLYSKALTLYPNSPSAGYELLRFGRVINTDNETLSPAGAPLWRTINYPEGKGVVNLAAASVKVFSDADFPHWMGWQLVDDDTDTNSQCNSPTITLRCKTGVDLSGMICHFPLEWDKTTVDNRFQWLAKENDVLPEPMELCDLGPLTDHAKALCLAENPLPSGRVWHFEPTRFIEHFRKCGWLSNKEMKQLIPTKALSNGQWQTIPDRYGDTSVLARHYSRINKVLRKYLINTPFRMACFFGNAIQETAWLTTTHEGYVYTERNQRTRAIIRHYNIWYYPWYGRGFLQLTSPGNYYKYFKYRGYTYDETVKIKLENEYNRLYRNGSIRYSENHLDDTSNPELSAEILNWRNSLETGDYEPADSAGFYWCTTQMAKYADPEHILERQVSANHIYYRSPSFWQASATVNLPGARQRTNYSGLNGFIERCYVYGSALAVLTELKFPDSQGTYSLEKPEENNLRRTL
;
A
#
# COMPACT_ATOMS: atom_id res chain seq x y z
N MET A 1 1.08 -2.31 -4.18
CA MET A 1 1.57 -1.35 -5.18
C MET A 1 1.40 0.08 -4.72
N ILE A 2 2.17 1.00 -5.33
CA ILE A 2 2.05 2.45 -5.21
C ILE A 2 1.48 3.03 -6.52
N ILE A 3 0.52 3.95 -6.42
CA ILE A 3 -0.21 4.47 -7.59
C ILE A 3 -0.63 5.93 -7.36
N SER A 4 -0.70 6.72 -8.43
CA SER A 4 -1.15 8.12 -8.42
C SER A 4 -2.07 8.45 -9.60
N PRO A 5 -2.89 9.50 -9.51
CA PRO A 5 -3.63 10.01 -10.67
C PRO A 5 -2.69 10.45 -11.81
N PRO A 6 -3.18 10.49 -13.06
CA PRO A 6 -2.41 10.93 -14.22
C PRO A 6 -2.09 12.43 -14.20
N PHE A 7 -2.84 13.21 -13.41
CA PHE A 7 -2.60 14.63 -13.14
C PHE A 7 -2.21 14.84 -11.69
N LEU A 8 -1.22 15.69 -11.42
CA LEU A 8 -0.63 15.88 -10.08
C LEU A 8 -0.56 17.36 -9.71
N ARG A 9 -1.70 17.93 -9.32
CA ARG A 9 -1.80 19.28 -8.77
C ARG A 9 -1.64 19.25 -7.25
N ALA A 10 -1.36 20.40 -6.65
CA ALA A 10 -1.12 20.49 -5.20
C ALA A 10 -2.33 19.99 -4.40
N LYS A 11 -2.07 19.15 -3.39
CA LYS A 11 -3.07 18.71 -2.41
C LYS A 11 -3.08 19.69 -1.25
N MET A 12 -4.26 20.17 -0.85
CA MET A 12 -4.40 20.97 0.37
C MET A 12 -4.26 20.06 1.60
N SER A 13 -3.66 20.54 2.69
CA SER A 13 -3.40 19.74 3.89
C SER A 13 -4.67 19.14 4.52
N SER A 14 -5.81 19.83 4.42
CA SER A 14 -7.10 19.37 4.95
C SER A 14 -7.92 18.53 3.97
N GLN A 15 -7.47 18.36 2.72
CA GLN A 15 -8.25 17.68 1.70
C GLN A 15 -8.14 16.15 1.87
N PRO A 16 -9.28 15.42 2.00
CA PRO A 16 -9.30 13.97 1.96
C PRO A 16 -8.61 13.42 0.69
N ASP A 17 -8.00 12.25 0.80
CA ASP A 17 -7.24 11.69 -0.32
C ASP A 17 -8.13 11.33 -1.52
N GLU A 18 -9.30 10.76 -1.28
CA GLU A 18 -10.30 10.42 -2.32
C GLU A 18 -10.79 11.68 -3.05
N GLU A 19 -11.10 12.75 -2.31
CA GLU A 19 -11.49 14.03 -2.90
C GLU A 19 -10.38 14.63 -3.77
N TRP A 20 -9.12 14.56 -3.30
CA TRP A 20 -7.98 15.01 -4.10
C TRP A 20 -7.83 14.18 -5.38
N VAL A 21 -7.91 12.85 -5.29
CA VAL A 21 -7.85 11.94 -6.46
C VAL A 21 -8.94 12.28 -7.48
N SER A 22 -10.19 12.43 -7.02
CA SER A 22 -11.32 12.82 -7.87
C SER A 22 -11.08 14.17 -8.55
N SER A 23 -10.55 15.17 -7.82
CA SER A 23 -10.23 16.49 -8.39
C SER A 23 -9.10 16.46 -9.41
N MET A 24 -8.24 15.44 -9.38
CA MET A 24 -7.21 15.23 -10.41
C MET A 24 -7.81 14.63 -11.68
N MET A 25 -8.96 13.95 -11.60
CA MET A 25 -9.61 13.28 -12.73
C MET A 25 -11.07 13.72 -12.87
N PRO A 26 -11.35 15.00 -13.17
CA PRO A 26 -12.71 15.49 -13.37
C PRO A 26 -13.35 14.84 -14.61
N ALA A 27 -14.04 13.72 -14.38
CA ALA A 27 -14.66 12.91 -15.41
C ALA A 27 -15.85 13.64 -16.06
N ASP A 28 -16.01 13.48 -17.38
CA ASP A 28 -17.21 13.92 -18.08
C ASP A 28 -18.39 13.01 -17.72
N PRO A 29 -19.45 13.50 -17.05
CA PRO A 29 -20.60 12.67 -16.69
C PRO A 29 -21.34 12.10 -17.92
N GLN A 30 -21.18 12.70 -19.11
CA GLN A 30 -21.80 12.18 -20.34
C GLN A 30 -20.99 11.05 -21.00
N ARG A 31 -19.70 10.92 -20.63
CA ARG A 31 -18.75 9.95 -21.17
C ARG A 31 -18.02 9.23 -20.03
N GLY A 32 -18.83 8.76 -19.08
CA GLY A 32 -18.39 8.08 -17.88
C GLY A 32 -18.29 6.57 -18.05
N TYR A 33 -17.85 5.92 -16.99
CA TYR A 33 -17.83 4.47 -16.85
C TYR A 33 -19.05 3.99 -16.04
N PRO A 34 -19.59 2.78 -16.28
CA PRO A 34 -19.24 1.83 -17.34
C PRO A 34 -20.03 2.04 -18.63
N ILE A 35 -20.96 3.00 -18.66
CA ILE A 35 -21.82 3.27 -19.81
C ILE A 35 -21.82 4.75 -20.17
N SER A 36 -21.87 5.04 -21.46
CA SER A 36 -22.08 6.39 -21.98
C SER A 36 -23.55 6.80 -21.88
N ASN A 37 -23.85 8.08 -22.15
CA ASN A 37 -25.24 8.59 -22.21
C ASN A 37 -26.11 7.87 -23.26
N SER A 38 -25.50 7.20 -24.23
CA SER A 38 -26.18 6.38 -25.25
C SER A 38 -26.40 4.93 -24.83
N GLN A 39 -26.20 4.59 -23.54
CA GLN A 39 -26.30 3.23 -23.00
C GLN A 39 -25.36 2.21 -23.68
N ALA A 40 -24.27 2.70 -24.26
CA ALA A 40 -23.20 1.86 -24.81
C ALA A 40 -22.10 1.67 -23.75
N TRP A 41 -21.49 0.49 -23.72
CA TRP A 41 -20.31 0.20 -22.89
C TRP A 41 -19.20 1.22 -23.14
N HIS A 42 -18.59 1.70 -22.07
CA HIS A 42 -17.50 2.66 -22.10
C HIS A 42 -16.44 2.25 -21.07
N GLY A 43 -15.26 1.86 -21.55
CA GLY A 43 -14.23 1.20 -20.74
C GLY A 43 -13.43 2.12 -19.82
N GLY A 44 -13.60 3.43 -19.94
CA GLY A 44 -12.83 4.40 -19.17
C GLY A 44 -13.62 5.66 -18.84
N ILE A 45 -12.91 6.78 -18.70
CA ILE A 45 -13.49 8.09 -18.47
C ILE A 45 -12.82 9.12 -19.37
N HIS A 46 -13.58 10.11 -19.80
CA HIS A 46 -13.01 11.33 -20.38
C HIS A 46 -12.67 12.31 -19.26
N ILE A 47 -11.39 12.65 -19.08
CA ILE A 47 -10.94 13.62 -18.09
C ILE A 47 -10.85 15.00 -18.73
N LYS A 48 -11.64 15.95 -18.25
CA LYS A 48 -11.64 17.34 -18.75
C LYS A 48 -10.43 18.10 -18.22
N HIS A 49 -9.93 19.04 -19.03
CA HIS A 49 -8.92 19.99 -18.58
C HIS A 49 -9.23 21.41 -19.07
N THR A 50 -8.75 22.39 -18.32
CA THR A 50 -8.96 23.83 -18.60
C THR A 50 -7.74 24.48 -19.23
N ASP A 51 -6.90 23.67 -19.86
CA ASP A 51 -5.64 24.14 -20.44
C ASP A 51 -5.90 25.01 -21.67
N HIS A 52 -5.88 26.31 -21.42
CA HIS A 52 -5.91 27.38 -22.42
C HIS A 52 -4.59 28.17 -22.40
N THR A 53 -3.57 27.65 -21.70
CA THR A 53 -2.34 28.37 -21.38
C THR A 53 -1.22 28.08 -22.38
N GLY A 54 -0.12 28.85 -22.32
CA GLY A 54 1.06 28.60 -23.13
C GLY A 54 1.91 27.39 -22.68
N VAL A 55 1.64 26.81 -21.51
CA VAL A 55 2.39 25.66 -20.96
C VAL A 55 1.42 24.52 -20.68
N PRO A 56 1.38 23.50 -21.55
CA PRO A 56 0.35 22.49 -21.42
C PRO A 56 0.46 21.61 -20.18
N GLU A 57 -0.69 21.21 -19.62
CA GLU A 57 -0.72 20.30 -18.47
C GLU A 57 -0.14 18.93 -18.86
N GLN A 58 0.71 18.39 -17.97
CA GLN A 58 1.42 17.12 -18.19
C GLN A 58 0.56 15.94 -17.74
N VAL A 59 0.43 14.95 -18.63
CA VAL A 59 -0.13 13.62 -18.32
C VAL A 59 1.01 12.73 -17.85
N ARG A 60 0.82 12.00 -16.75
CA ARG A 60 1.87 11.22 -16.08
C ARG A 60 1.51 9.76 -15.93
N ALA A 61 2.55 8.91 -15.85
CA ALA A 61 2.39 7.49 -15.55
C ALA A 61 1.80 7.30 -14.15
N ILE A 62 0.74 6.50 -14.05
CA ILE A 62 0.03 6.26 -12.78
C ILE A 62 0.81 5.34 -11.84
N ALA A 63 1.66 4.48 -12.38
CA ALA A 63 2.48 3.49 -11.70
C ALA A 63 3.69 3.16 -12.56
N ASP A 64 4.68 2.46 -11.97
CA ASP A 64 5.79 1.89 -12.73
C ASP A 64 5.26 0.91 -13.79
N GLY A 65 5.87 0.89 -14.97
CA GLY A 65 5.42 0.02 -16.05
C GLY A 65 6.36 0.03 -17.25
N THR A 66 6.01 -0.79 -18.24
CA THR A 66 6.67 -0.83 -19.54
C THR A 66 5.69 -0.35 -20.60
N VAL A 67 6.13 0.61 -21.40
CA VAL A 67 5.34 1.12 -22.53
C VAL A 67 5.17 -0.02 -23.53
N PHE A 68 3.93 -0.44 -23.76
CA PHE A 68 3.60 -1.54 -24.65
C PHE A 68 3.43 -1.05 -26.08
N SER A 69 2.57 -0.04 -26.28
CA SER A 69 2.28 0.52 -27.60
C SER A 69 2.08 2.02 -27.52
N VAL A 70 2.47 2.73 -28.58
CA VAL A 70 2.38 4.19 -28.69
C VAL A 70 1.98 4.57 -30.10
N ARG A 71 1.12 5.59 -30.24
CA ARG A 71 0.92 6.30 -31.50
C ARG A 71 1.22 7.78 -31.29
N GLN A 72 2.15 8.30 -32.08
CA GLN A 72 2.44 9.74 -32.09
C GLN A 72 1.23 10.51 -32.66
N PRO A 73 0.85 11.65 -32.04
CA PRO A 73 -0.24 12.46 -32.52
C PRO A 73 0.07 13.16 -33.85
N SER A 74 -0.96 13.59 -34.57
CA SER A 74 -0.82 14.33 -35.81
C SER A 74 -1.90 15.40 -35.92
N LEU A 75 -1.53 16.66 -35.69
CA LEU A 75 -2.44 17.81 -35.80
C LEU A 75 -3.03 17.94 -37.21
N GLN A 76 -2.24 17.64 -38.25
CA GLN A 76 -2.73 17.66 -39.63
C GLN A 76 -3.85 16.62 -39.86
N LYS A 77 -3.74 15.44 -39.26
CA LYS A 77 -4.79 14.40 -39.37
C LYS A 77 -5.99 14.71 -38.47
N ARG A 78 -5.76 15.34 -37.31
CA ARG A 78 -6.79 15.70 -36.32
C ARG A 78 -7.93 16.52 -36.93
N ASP A 79 -7.58 17.46 -37.81
CA ASP A 79 -8.53 18.40 -38.40
C ASP A 79 -9.21 17.85 -39.68
N LEU A 80 -8.94 16.59 -40.04
CA LEU A 80 -9.50 15.91 -41.21
C LEU A 80 -10.31 14.67 -40.82
N LEU A 81 -11.23 14.26 -41.68
CA LEU A 81 -11.86 12.94 -41.56
C LEU A 81 -10.79 11.83 -41.67
N PRO A 82 -10.95 10.72 -40.93
CA PRO A 82 -12.08 10.42 -40.06
C PRO A 82 -11.93 10.96 -38.62
N LEU A 83 -10.81 11.56 -38.23
CA LEU A 83 -10.60 12.03 -36.84
C LEU A 83 -11.45 13.25 -36.47
N ASN A 84 -11.81 14.07 -37.45
CA ASN A 84 -12.71 15.22 -37.28
C ASN A 84 -14.18 14.86 -37.57
N TYR A 85 -14.67 13.75 -36.99
CA TYR A 85 -16.05 13.27 -37.23
C TYR A 85 -17.09 14.14 -36.51
N ASN A 86 -16.96 14.29 -35.18
CA ASN A 86 -17.81 15.17 -34.35
C ASN A 86 -17.07 16.46 -33.91
N GLY A 87 -15.86 16.67 -34.43
CA GLY A 87 -14.95 17.75 -34.07
C GLY A 87 -13.51 17.25 -33.99
N PRO A 88 -12.51 18.15 -33.95
CA PRO A 88 -11.10 17.76 -33.94
C PRO A 88 -10.77 16.85 -32.75
N THR A 89 -10.24 15.65 -33.05
CA THR A 89 -9.90 14.63 -32.04
C THR A 89 -8.48 14.15 -32.21
N ASP A 90 -7.65 14.32 -31.18
CA ASP A 90 -6.27 13.87 -31.18
C ASP A 90 -6.22 12.33 -31.17
N CYS A 91 -5.33 11.75 -31.99
CA CYS A 91 -5.16 10.31 -32.07
C CYS A 91 -3.96 9.79 -31.29
N GLY A 92 -3.18 10.66 -30.63
CA GLY A 92 -2.01 10.25 -29.87
C GLY A 92 -2.41 9.37 -28.68
N TYR A 93 -1.67 8.28 -28.45
CA TYR A 93 -1.89 7.45 -27.27
C TYR A 93 -0.63 6.78 -26.73
N VAL A 94 -0.68 6.43 -25.45
CA VAL A 94 0.30 5.59 -24.76
C VAL A 94 -0.45 4.46 -24.05
N LEU A 95 -0.05 3.22 -24.30
CA LEU A 95 -0.53 2.04 -23.60
C LEU A 95 0.61 1.47 -22.77
N ILE A 96 0.40 1.35 -21.46
CA ILE A 96 1.41 0.88 -20.51
C ILE A 96 0.94 -0.44 -19.91
N LYS A 97 1.83 -1.44 -19.91
CA LYS A 97 1.66 -2.66 -19.12
C LYS A 97 2.33 -2.46 -17.76
N HIS A 98 1.57 -2.68 -16.70
CA HIS A 98 2.05 -2.65 -15.33
C HIS A 98 2.21 -4.08 -14.83
N GLU A 99 3.39 -4.40 -14.28
CA GLU A 99 3.67 -5.66 -13.62
C GLU A 99 4.18 -5.32 -12.23
N THR A 100 3.40 -5.64 -11.20
CA THR A 100 3.66 -5.20 -9.83
C THR A 100 3.16 -6.24 -8.83
N GLU A 101 3.34 -5.93 -7.55
CA GLU A 101 2.93 -6.76 -6.45
C GLU A 101 1.95 -6.02 -5.53
N ILE A 102 0.89 -6.73 -5.14
CA ILE A 102 -0.13 -6.26 -4.20
C ILE A 102 -0.16 -7.10 -2.91
N GLY A 103 0.61 -8.17 -2.85
CA GLY A 103 0.72 -9.07 -1.70
C GLY A 103 1.85 -10.07 -1.87
N SER A 104 1.92 -11.07 -1.00
CA SER A 104 2.96 -12.10 -1.07
C SER A 104 2.66 -13.16 -2.14
N ASP A 105 3.70 -13.92 -2.46
CA ASP A 105 3.61 -15.14 -3.27
C ASP A 105 3.07 -14.88 -4.71
N GLU A 106 2.76 -15.93 -5.46
CA GLU A 106 2.28 -15.79 -6.85
C GLU A 106 0.89 -15.17 -6.95
N GLY A 107 0.07 -15.30 -5.90
CA GLY A 107 -1.26 -14.69 -5.81
C GLY A 107 -1.23 -13.16 -5.72
N GLY A 108 -0.14 -12.60 -5.16
CA GLY A 108 0.08 -11.16 -5.07
C GLY A 108 0.73 -10.51 -6.29
N LYS A 109 1.20 -11.28 -7.28
CA LYS A 109 1.83 -10.77 -8.51
C LYS A 109 0.79 -10.53 -9.60
N VAL A 110 0.56 -9.27 -9.94
CA VAL A 110 -0.51 -8.85 -10.85
C VAL A 110 0.03 -8.10 -12.06
N ALA A 111 -0.71 -8.22 -13.17
CA ALA A 111 -0.54 -7.41 -14.35
C ALA A 111 -1.86 -6.73 -14.73
N TYR A 112 -1.76 -5.48 -15.18
CA TYR A 112 -2.89 -4.71 -15.73
C TYR A 112 -2.35 -3.68 -16.71
N TRP A 113 -3.25 -3.04 -17.46
CA TRP A 113 -2.90 -2.03 -18.45
C TRP A 113 -3.57 -0.70 -18.11
N SER A 114 -2.87 0.38 -18.43
CA SER A 114 -3.45 1.72 -18.48
C SER A 114 -3.29 2.32 -19.86
N LEU A 115 -4.36 2.92 -20.36
CA LEU A 115 -4.45 3.52 -21.68
C LEU A 115 -4.71 5.02 -21.56
N TYR A 116 -3.82 5.81 -22.14
CA TYR A 116 -3.88 7.27 -22.21
C TYR A 116 -4.14 7.67 -23.67
N MET A 117 -5.36 8.08 -23.98
CA MET A 117 -5.80 8.41 -25.33
C MET A 117 -6.04 9.91 -25.49
N HIS A 118 -6.02 10.35 -26.74
CA HIS A 118 -6.21 11.76 -27.14
C HIS A 118 -5.13 12.70 -26.61
N MET A 119 -3.88 12.22 -26.61
CA MET A 119 -2.72 13.03 -26.25
C MET A 119 -2.29 13.92 -27.42
N LYS A 120 -2.03 15.20 -27.16
CA LYS A 120 -1.56 16.17 -28.19
C LYS A 120 -0.06 16.09 -28.46
N SER A 121 0.71 15.67 -27.47
CA SER A 121 2.14 15.40 -27.60
C SER A 121 2.53 14.25 -26.69
N ILE A 122 3.58 13.52 -27.08
CA ILE A 122 4.14 12.40 -26.32
C ILE A 122 5.65 12.63 -26.22
N GLY A 123 6.21 12.42 -25.03
CA GLY A 123 7.64 12.60 -24.77
C GLY A 123 8.50 11.67 -25.63
N SER A 124 9.66 12.15 -26.08
CA SER A 124 10.55 11.38 -26.97
C SER A 124 11.12 10.11 -26.33
N THR A 125 11.13 10.03 -24.99
CA THR A 125 11.56 8.85 -24.22
C THR A 125 10.46 7.80 -24.05
N VAL A 126 9.22 8.12 -24.44
CA VAL A 126 8.06 7.21 -24.35
C VAL A 126 7.95 6.46 -25.67
N SER A 127 8.42 5.22 -25.67
CA SER A 127 8.45 4.35 -26.85
C SER A 127 8.24 2.89 -26.45
N PRO A 128 7.72 2.02 -27.34
CA PRO A 128 7.54 0.61 -27.02
C PRO A 128 8.79 -0.03 -26.42
N GLY A 129 8.63 -0.75 -25.30
CA GLY A 129 9.70 -1.36 -24.52
C GLY A 129 10.39 -0.45 -23.50
N SER A 130 10.14 0.87 -23.51
CA SER A 130 10.74 1.76 -22.51
C SER A 130 10.08 1.60 -21.13
N VAL A 131 10.90 1.69 -20.08
CA VAL A 131 10.43 1.69 -18.70
C VAL A 131 10.02 3.12 -18.34
N VAL A 132 8.85 3.24 -17.73
CA VAL A 132 8.35 4.49 -17.14
C VAL A 132 8.07 4.25 -15.67
N TYR A 133 8.38 5.26 -14.86
CA TYR A 133 8.15 5.20 -13.43
C TYR A 133 6.92 6.02 -13.05
N ARG A 134 6.28 5.67 -11.94
CA ARG A 134 5.19 6.45 -11.35
C ARG A 134 5.57 7.93 -11.30
N LYS A 135 4.65 8.78 -11.77
CA LYS A 135 4.75 10.24 -11.93
C LYS A 135 5.63 10.74 -13.08
N ASP A 136 6.29 9.87 -13.85
CA ASP A 136 7.05 10.32 -15.01
C ASP A 136 6.11 10.97 -16.04
N PRO A 137 6.50 12.12 -16.64
CA PRO A 137 5.72 12.76 -17.67
C PRO A 137 5.69 11.89 -18.93
N LEU A 138 4.49 11.63 -19.44
CA LEU A 138 4.26 10.88 -20.67
C LEU A 138 4.08 11.80 -21.88
N GLY A 139 3.49 12.97 -21.66
CA GLY A 139 3.14 13.92 -22.71
C GLY A 139 2.12 14.95 -22.22
N THR A 140 1.39 15.56 -23.15
CA THR A 140 0.44 16.64 -22.83
C THR A 140 -0.99 16.27 -23.18
N VAL A 141 -1.91 16.90 -22.47
CA VAL A 141 -3.34 16.88 -22.75
C VAL A 141 -3.67 17.30 -24.19
N GLY A 142 -4.74 16.73 -24.76
CA GLY A 142 -5.19 17.00 -26.13
C GLY A 142 -6.69 17.25 -26.20
N MET A 143 -7.33 16.85 -27.30
CA MET A 143 -8.73 17.16 -27.55
C MET A 143 -9.54 15.97 -28.05
N VAL A 144 -10.83 15.97 -27.70
CA VAL A 144 -11.86 15.04 -28.17
C VAL A 144 -13.07 15.83 -28.61
N ASP A 145 -13.52 15.63 -29.84
CA ASP A 145 -14.68 16.32 -30.43
C ASP A 145 -14.63 17.85 -30.26
N GLY A 146 -13.43 18.42 -30.44
CA GLY A 146 -13.20 19.85 -30.24
C GLY A 146 -13.23 20.34 -28.79
N GLN A 147 -13.33 19.44 -27.80
CA GLN A 147 -13.26 19.74 -26.38
C GLN A 147 -11.91 19.34 -25.78
N ASN A 148 -11.45 20.11 -24.80
CA ASN A 148 -10.25 19.82 -24.03
C ASN A 148 -10.48 18.62 -23.09
N ALA A 149 -10.04 17.44 -23.53
CA ALA A 149 -10.17 16.19 -22.77
C ALA A 149 -9.13 15.15 -23.20
N ILE A 150 -8.87 14.20 -22.31
CA ILE A 150 -8.21 12.93 -22.63
C ILE A 150 -9.14 11.77 -22.28
N HIS A 151 -9.00 10.62 -22.94
CA HIS A 151 -9.64 9.39 -22.47
C HIS A 151 -8.63 8.57 -21.68
N PHE A 152 -9.03 8.13 -20.48
CA PHE A 152 -8.19 7.34 -19.59
C PHE A 152 -8.93 6.07 -19.16
N GLN A 153 -8.23 4.94 -19.21
CA GLN A 153 -8.85 3.63 -19.02
C GLN A 153 -7.87 2.64 -18.38
N ILE A 154 -8.40 1.77 -17.51
CA ILE A 154 -7.66 0.72 -16.80
C ILE A 154 -8.38 -0.62 -16.99
N PHE A 155 -7.64 -1.66 -17.37
CA PHE A 155 -8.21 -2.99 -17.60
C PHE A 155 -7.20 -4.13 -17.35
N CYS A 156 -7.72 -5.34 -17.21
CA CYS A 156 -6.93 -6.56 -17.07
C CYS A 156 -7.60 -7.78 -17.73
N ASP A 157 -6.85 -8.87 -17.88
CA ASP A 157 -7.36 -10.14 -18.39
C ASP A 157 -7.97 -11.03 -17.28
N ASP A 158 -8.59 -12.15 -17.67
CA ASP A 158 -9.21 -13.11 -16.75
C ASP A 158 -8.21 -13.71 -15.74
N ALA A 159 -6.95 -13.89 -16.16
CA ALA A 159 -5.93 -14.42 -15.26
C ALA A 159 -5.63 -13.44 -14.11
N ASN A 160 -5.72 -12.13 -14.37
CA ASN A 160 -5.41 -11.09 -13.40
C ASN A 160 -6.62 -10.62 -12.59
N ILE A 161 -7.86 -10.73 -13.07
CA ILE A 161 -9.03 -10.33 -12.27
C ILE A 161 -9.12 -11.14 -10.98
N LYS A 162 -8.86 -12.45 -11.06
CA LYS A 162 -8.83 -13.35 -9.91
C LYS A 162 -7.74 -12.98 -8.91
N LYS A 163 -6.56 -12.57 -9.40
CA LYS A 163 -5.45 -12.15 -8.55
C LYS A 163 -5.71 -10.79 -7.89
N LEU A 164 -6.31 -9.85 -8.62
CA LEU A 164 -6.67 -8.53 -8.09
C LEU A 164 -7.75 -8.66 -7.01
N THR A 165 -8.87 -9.33 -7.31
CA THR A 165 -10.08 -9.35 -6.46
C THR A 165 -10.16 -10.54 -5.51
N GLY A 166 -9.36 -11.59 -5.73
CA GLY A 166 -9.45 -12.84 -5.00
C GLY A 166 -10.61 -13.75 -5.42
N ARG A 167 -11.42 -13.37 -6.42
CA ARG A 167 -12.59 -14.12 -6.87
C ARG A 167 -12.87 -13.97 -8.36
N GLU A 168 -13.79 -14.81 -8.85
CA GLU A 168 -14.37 -14.73 -10.20
C GLU A 168 -15.90 -14.61 -10.13
N THR A 169 -16.47 -14.56 -8.92
CA THR A 169 -17.91 -14.44 -8.66
C THR A 169 -18.32 -12.98 -8.45
N PRO A 170 -19.58 -12.60 -8.72
CA PRO A 170 -20.06 -11.23 -8.54
C PRO A 170 -19.82 -10.68 -7.12
N GLU A 171 -20.19 -11.47 -6.11
CA GLU A 171 -20.07 -11.14 -4.69
C GLU A 171 -19.04 -12.05 -3.99
N LEU A 172 -18.63 -11.65 -2.79
CA LEU A 172 -17.72 -12.42 -1.93
C LEU A 172 -18.42 -13.65 -1.35
N ASP A 173 -17.67 -14.75 -1.20
CA ASP A 173 -18.10 -15.89 -0.41
C ASP A 173 -18.05 -15.55 1.08
N LEU A 174 -19.22 -15.55 1.73
CA LEU A 174 -19.40 -15.28 3.16
C LEU A 174 -19.28 -16.54 4.04
N ALA A 175 -18.99 -17.71 3.46
CA ALA A 175 -18.74 -18.93 4.22
C ALA A 175 -17.31 -19.02 4.77
N ASN A 176 -16.36 -18.32 4.13
CA ASN A 176 -14.93 -18.40 4.41
C ASN A 176 -14.33 -17.03 4.74
N ASN A 177 -13.17 -17.03 5.39
CA ASN A 177 -12.39 -15.80 5.55
C ASN A 177 -11.78 -15.38 4.21
N GLY A 178 -11.49 -14.09 4.08
CA GLY A 178 -10.73 -13.53 2.97
C GLY A 178 -9.29 -14.02 2.92
N ARG A 179 -8.56 -13.54 1.90
CA ARG A 179 -7.20 -13.95 1.58
C ARG A 179 -6.18 -13.61 2.67
N THR A 180 -5.04 -14.30 2.71
CA THR A 180 -3.92 -14.02 3.65
C THR A 180 -2.65 -13.55 2.95
N ASP A 181 -2.51 -13.87 1.66
CA ASP A 181 -1.42 -13.46 0.78
C ASP A 181 -1.56 -11.97 0.38
N VAL A 182 -2.79 -11.51 0.13
CA VAL A 182 -3.11 -10.11 -0.19
C VAL A 182 -4.04 -9.53 0.87
N VAL A 183 -3.48 -8.69 1.76
CA VAL A 183 -4.23 -8.02 2.84
C VAL A 183 -3.75 -6.57 2.96
N TYR A 184 -4.64 -5.60 2.80
CA TYR A 184 -4.34 -4.17 2.96
C TYR A 184 -5.60 -3.37 3.28
N GLY A 185 -5.42 -2.08 3.61
CA GLY A 185 -6.53 -1.19 3.94
C GLY A 185 -7.24 -1.55 5.24
N ASP A 186 -8.55 -1.29 5.24
CA ASP A 186 -9.47 -1.54 6.34
C ASP A 186 -9.79 -3.03 6.45
N ILE A 187 -10.23 -3.45 7.63
CA ILE A 187 -10.61 -4.84 7.92
C ILE A 187 -12.12 -4.91 8.09
N HIS A 188 -12.76 -5.86 7.41
CA HIS A 188 -14.20 -6.02 7.39
C HIS A 188 -14.60 -7.36 8.01
N PHE A 189 -15.71 -7.36 8.73
CA PHE A 189 -16.24 -8.51 9.44
C PHE A 189 -17.68 -8.76 8.99
N TYR A 190 -17.97 -9.98 8.54
CA TYR A 190 -19.32 -10.47 8.36
C TYR A 190 -19.79 -11.16 9.64
N LEU A 191 -20.85 -10.62 10.24
CA LEU A 191 -21.49 -11.17 11.43
C LEU A 191 -22.86 -11.72 11.01
N PRO A 192 -23.08 -13.05 11.05
CA PRO A 192 -24.37 -13.61 10.71
C PRO A 192 -25.44 -13.22 11.74
N ALA A 193 -26.71 -13.24 11.32
CA ALA A 193 -27.85 -13.18 12.22
C ALA A 193 -27.71 -14.22 13.35
N GLY A 194 -28.09 -13.84 14.56
CA GLY A 194 -27.92 -14.66 15.75
C GLY A 194 -26.59 -14.43 16.50
N THR A 195 -25.74 -13.50 16.07
CA THR A 195 -24.48 -13.17 16.75
C THR A 195 -24.76 -12.60 18.15
N PRO A 196 -24.16 -13.15 19.23
CA PRO A 196 -24.34 -12.63 20.59
C PRO A 196 -23.73 -11.24 20.78
N VAL A 197 -24.48 -10.35 21.46
CA VAL A 197 -24.10 -8.97 21.78
C VAL A 197 -24.12 -8.75 23.29
N TYR A 198 -23.03 -8.28 23.86
CA TYR A 198 -22.82 -8.13 25.32
C TYR A 198 -22.79 -6.66 25.75
N ASP A 199 -23.19 -6.37 26.99
CA ASP A 199 -23.17 -4.99 27.52
C ASP A 199 -21.76 -4.46 27.77
N SER A 200 -20.80 -5.34 28.05
CA SER A 200 -19.41 -4.97 28.34
C SER A 200 -18.41 -6.09 28.05
N MET A 201 -17.16 -5.72 27.85
CA MET A 201 -16.04 -6.66 27.68
C MET A 201 -15.83 -7.50 28.95
N PRO A 202 -15.54 -8.81 28.84
CA PRO A 202 -15.21 -9.65 29.99
C PRO A 202 -13.98 -9.15 30.76
N LYS A 203 -14.03 -9.18 32.08
CA LYS A 203 -12.89 -8.80 32.94
C LYS A 203 -11.64 -9.64 32.69
N ASP A 204 -11.80 -10.92 32.41
CA ASP A 204 -10.68 -11.86 32.24
C ASP A 204 -10.28 -12.05 30.76
N ASN A 205 -10.84 -11.27 29.84
CA ASN A 205 -10.64 -11.42 28.39
C ASN A 205 -10.91 -12.86 27.87
N THR A 206 -11.81 -13.61 28.53
CA THR A 206 -12.19 -14.96 28.10
C THR A 206 -13.67 -15.03 27.69
N PRO A 207 -14.03 -15.88 26.71
CA PRO A 207 -15.43 -16.15 26.38
C PRO A 207 -16.19 -16.90 27.48
N VAL A 208 -15.46 -17.63 28.34
CA VAL A 208 -16.01 -18.55 29.34
C VAL A 208 -16.71 -17.80 30.48
N SER A 209 -16.18 -16.64 30.89
CA SER A 209 -16.75 -15.86 32.01
C SER A 209 -18.09 -15.17 31.68
N LEU A 210 -18.60 -15.27 30.45
CA LEU A 210 -19.83 -14.62 30.00
C LEU A 210 -21.07 -15.53 30.00
N MET A 211 -20.90 -16.85 30.10
CA MET A 211 -22.04 -17.80 30.24
C MET A 211 -22.78 -17.66 31.57
N ALA A 212 -22.24 -16.87 32.51
CA ALA A 212 -22.80 -16.62 33.85
C ALA A 212 -23.76 -15.41 33.91
N ASN A 213 -23.89 -14.59 32.86
CA ASN A 213 -24.55 -13.26 32.93
C ASN A 213 -25.98 -13.19 32.33
N GLY A 214 -26.71 -14.30 32.22
CA GLY A 214 -28.11 -14.29 31.75
C GLY A 214 -28.26 -14.19 30.21
N PRO A 215 -29.50 -14.02 29.70
CA PRO A 215 -29.76 -14.07 28.25
C PRO A 215 -29.09 -12.90 27.51
N VAL A 216 -28.20 -13.25 26.58
CA VAL A 216 -27.45 -12.31 25.74
C VAL A 216 -28.30 -11.93 24.51
N PRO A 217 -28.59 -10.63 24.26
CA PRO A 217 -29.21 -10.20 23.01
C PRO A 217 -28.48 -10.76 21.79
N ARG A 218 -29.23 -11.05 20.72
CA ARG A 218 -28.68 -11.57 19.48
C ARG A 218 -29.09 -10.69 18.32
N THR A 219 -28.18 -10.50 17.37
CA THR A 219 -28.49 -9.79 16.13
C THR A 219 -29.64 -10.48 15.39
N LYS A 220 -30.57 -9.70 14.84
CA LYS A 220 -31.72 -10.26 14.08
C LYS A 220 -31.43 -10.41 12.59
N SER A 221 -30.43 -9.69 12.09
CA SER A 221 -29.98 -9.69 10.71
C SER A 221 -28.48 -9.81 10.65
N ASP A 222 -27.98 -10.09 9.45
CA ASP A 222 -26.56 -10.02 9.15
C ASP A 222 -26.06 -8.58 9.28
N LEU A 223 -24.84 -8.43 9.79
CA LEU A 223 -24.15 -7.15 9.94
C LEU A 223 -22.77 -7.22 9.27
N PHE A 224 -22.36 -6.09 8.70
CA PHE A 224 -21.06 -5.92 8.05
C PHE A 224 -20.31 -4.81 8.78
N VAL A 225 -19.29 -5.17 9.53
CA VAL A 225 -18.56 -4.25 10.40
C VAL A 225 -17.20 -3.93 9.78
N THR A 226 -16.85 -2.66 9.68
CA THR A 226 -15.53 -2.20 9.23
C THR A 226 -14.74 -1.65 10.41
N MET A 227 -13.50 -2.12 10.57
CA MET A 227 -12.50 -1.62 11.50
C MET A 227 -11.42 -0.87 10.72
N ARG A 228 -11.37 0.45 10.91
CA ARG A 228 -10.43 1.36 10.26
C ARG A 228 -9.44 1.93 11.26
N PHE A 229 -8.16 1.89 10.92
CA PHE A 229 -7.10 2.56 11.67
C PHE A 229 -6.65 3.83 10.94
N HIS A 230 -6.58 4.95 11.65
CA HIS A 230 -6.12 6.20 11.08
C HIS A 230 -5.47 7.11 12.13
N GLN A 231 -4.18 7.41 11.95
CA GLN A 231 -3.40 8.36 12.75
C GLN A 231 -3.57 8.22 14.27
N GLY A 232 -3.62 7.00 14.78
CA GLY A 232 -3.77 6.74 16.20
C GLY A 232 -5.15 6.21 16.59
N SER A 233 -6.17 6.49 15.79
CA SER A 233 -7.55 6.13 16.09
C SER A 233 -7.97 4.77 15.48
N CYS A 234 -8.96 4.14 16.10
CA CYS A 234 -9.69 2.99 15.58
C CYS A 234 -11.18 3.34 15.44
N THR A 235 -11.69 3.37 14.22
CA THR A 235 -13.11 3.66 13.94
C THR A 235 -13.83 2.38 13.53
N MET A 236 -14.97 2.11 14.17
CA MET A 236 -15.87 1.00 13.84
C MET A 236 -17.13 1.53 13.15
N THR A 237 -17.39 1.09 11.93
CA THR A 237 -18.64 1.38 11.18
C THR A 237 -19.40 0.08 10.98
N THR A 238 -20.72 0.09 11.16
CA THR A 238 -21.56 -1.11 10.96
C THR A 238 -22.60 -0.85 9.89
N LEU A 239 -22.76 -1.80 8.97
CA LEU A 239 -23.77 -1.78 7.92
C LEU A 239 -24.73 -2.97 8.06
N HIS A 240 -25.95 -2.82 7.56
CA HIS A 240 -26.83 -3.95 7.23
C HIS A 240 -27.25 -3.90 5.76
N LYS A 241 -27.70 -5.03 5.21
CA LYS A 241 -28.32 -5.07 3.89
C LYS A 241 -29.76 -4.56 3.97
N ALA A 242 -30.14 -3.63 3.11
CA ALA A 242 -31.51 -3.13 3.04
C ALA A 242 -32.47 -4.24 2.57
N VAL A 243 -33.71 -4.22 3.07
CA VAL A 243 -34.70 -5.30 2.81
C VAL A 243 -35.15 -5.35 1.35
N PHE A 244 -35.29 -4.19 0.71
CA PHE A 244 -35.86 -4.05 -0.64
C PHE A 244 -34.88 -3.50 -1.68
N SER A 245 -33.58 -3.46 -1.37
CA SER A 245 -32.57 -3.01 -2.32
C SER A 245 -31.26 -3.77 -2.14
N SER A 246 -30.37 -3.68 -3.13
CA SER A 246 -29.01 -4.19 -3.04
C SER A 246 -28.07 -3.29 -2.25
N MET A 247 -28.59 -2.27 -1.54
CA MET A 247 -27.79 -1.30 -0.81
C MET A 247 -27.47 -1.78 0.60
N TYR A 248 -26.34 -1.28 1.10
CA TYR A 248 -25.90 -1.45 2.48
C TYR A 248 -26.02 -0.11 3.20
N LEU A 249 -26.71 -0.10 4.33
CA LEU A 249 -27.04 1.12 5.08
C LEU A 249 -26.31 1.13 6.42
N GLU A 250 -25.82 2.30 6.82
CA GLU A 250 -25.15 2.49 8.12
C GLU A 250 -26.11 2.28 9.29
N VAL A 251 -25.59 1.62 10.32
CA VAL A 251 -26.28 1.37 11.58
C VAL A 251 -25.65 2.26 12.64
N GLY A 252 -26.30 3.38 12.92
CA GLY A 252 -25.81 4.41 13.85
C GLY A 252 -24.52 5.09 13.39
N GLU A 253 -24.11 6.12 14.15
CA GLU A 253 -22.89 6.89 13.85
C GLU A 253 -21.61 6.09 14.07
N PRO A 254 -20.56 6.25 13.24
CA PRO A 254 -19.27 5.60 13.42
C PRO A 254 -18.70 5.76 14.85
N LEU A 255 -18.16 4.67 15.40
CA LEU A 255 -17.60 4.64 16.74
C LEU A 255 -16.08 4.78 16.71
N THR A 256 -15.55 5.94 17.07
CA THR A 256 -14.10 6.17 17.16
C THR A 256 -13.59 5.94 18.57
N ASP A 257 -12.57 5.10 18.71
CA ASP A 257 -11.86 4.79 19.97
C ASP A 257 -12.79 4.34 21.12
N ALA A 258 -13.91 3.70 20.78
CA ALA A 258 -14.88 3.19 21.76
C ALA A 258 -14.25 2.21 22.77
N ASP A 259 -13.20 1.49 22.36
CA ASP A 259 -12.47 0.52 23.17
C ASP A 259 -11.13 1.08 23.73
N GLY A 260 -10.99 2.41 23.77
CA GLY A 260 -9.88 3.15 24.38
C GLY A 260 -9.22 4.15 23.43
N ALA A 261 -8.82 5.30 23.98
CA ALA A 261 -8.19 6.40 23.24
C ALA A 261 -6.84 6.03 22.60
N ASP A 262 -6.53 6.68 21.48
CA ASP A 262 -5.31 6.44 20.71
C ASP A 262 -5.12 4.94 20.44
N TYR A 263 -6.20 4.25 20.10
CA TYR A 263 -6.25 2.78 20.11
C TYR A 263 -5.12 2.16 19.29
N GLU A 264 -4.88 2.72 18.10
CA GLU A 264 -3.87 2.26 17.14
C GLU A 264 -2.45 2.35 17.71
N TYR A 265 -2.10 3.50 18.30
CA TYR A 265 -0.77 3.69 18.92
C TYR A 265 -0.56 2.79 20.14
N ASN A 266 -1.65 2.33 20.74
CA ASN A 266 -1.65 1.47 21.91
C ASN A 266 -1.83 -0.02 21.59
N LEU A 267 -1.79 -0.44 20.33
CA LEU A 267 -1.92 -1.86 19.96
C LEU A 267 -0.87 -2.75 20.64
N TYR A 268 0.37 -2.28 20.77
CA TYR A 268 1.43 -3.02 21.46
C TYR A 268 1.13 -3.27 22.95
N SER A 269 0.72 -2.22 23.68
CA SER A 269 0.41 -2.33 25.11
C SER A 269 -0.87 -3.14 25.35
N LYS A 270 -1.87 -3.01 24.47
CA LYS A 270 -3.07 -3.86 24.46
C LYS A 270 -2.73 -5.31 24.19
N ALA A 271 -1.85 -5.61 23.23
CA ALA A 271 -1.45 -6.98 22.92
C ALA A 271 -0.76 -7.67 24.12
N LEU A 272 0.12 -6.96 24.83
CA LEU A 272 0.76 -7.48 26.05
C LEU A 272 -0.25 -7.76 27.17
N THR A 273 -1.28 -6.92 27.31
CA THR A 273 -2.28 -7.02 28.37
C THR A 273 -3.30 -8.13 28.07
N LEU A 274 -3.80 -8.17 26.84
CA LEU A 274 -4.91 -9.04 26.44
C LEU A 274 -4.44 -10.44 26.03
N TYR A 275 -3.21 -10.58 25.53
CA TYR A 275 -2.66 -11.84 25.02
C TYR A 275 -1.24 -12.10 25.58
N PRO A 276 -1.07 -12.19 26.91
CA PRO A 276 0.25 -12.24 27.55
C PRO A 276 1.11 -13.46 27.15
N ASN A 277 0.49 -14.56 26.72
CA ASN A 277 1.19 -15.78 26.29
C ASN A 277 1.65 -15.75 24.83
N SER A 278 1.09 -14.85 24.01
CA SER A 278 1.45 -14.70 22.60
C SER A 278 1.22 -13.27 22.10
N PRO A 279 1.93 -12.25 22.63
CA PRO A 279 1.62 -10.86 22.32
C PRO A 279 1.77 -10.50 20.83
N SER A 280 2.75 -11.09 20.14
CA SER A 280 2.96 -10.90 18.70
C SER A 280 1.76 -11.36 17.86
N ALA A 281 1.25 -12.57 18.13
CA ALA A 281 0.04 -13.09 17.49
C ALA A 281 -1.23 -12.33 17.94
N GLY A 282 -1.28 -11.91 19.20
CA GLY A 282 -2.34 -11.05 19.73
C GLY A 282 -2.38 -9.68 19.05
N TYR A 283 -1.22 -9.14 18.66
CA TYR A 283 -1.15 -7.93 17.84
C TYR A 283 -1.80 -8.15 16.47
N GLU A 284 -1.52 -9.27 15.80
CA GLU A 284 -2.21 -9.61 14.54
C GLU A 284 -3.71 -9.75 14.73
N LEU A 285 -4.15 -10.38 15.83
CA LEU A 285 -5.58 -10.48 16.15
C LEU A 285 -6.22 -9.09 16.30
N LEU A 286 -5.61 -8.18 17.05
CA LEU A 286 -6.11 -6.80 17.22
C LEU A 286 -6.12 -5.99 15.91
N ARG A 287 -5.15 -6.25 15.03
CA ARG A 287 -4.94 -5.54 13.77
C ARG A 287 -5.81 -6.06 12.62
N PHE A 288 -5.92 -7.37 12.49
CA PHE A 288 -6.50 -8.05 11.32
C PHE A 288 -7.78 -8.82 11.63
N GLY A 289 -8.20 -8.92 12.90
CA GLY A 289 -9.32 -9.79 13.28
C GLY A 289 -8.96 -11.27 13.38
N ARG A 290 -7.76 -11.66 12.96
CA ARG A 290 -7.23 -13.03 12.95
C ARG A 290 -5.70 -13.01 12.80
N VAL A 291 -5.05 -14.13 13.11
CA VAL A 291 -3.64 -14.35 12.76
C VAL A 291 -3.55 -14.68 11.27
N ILE A 292 -2.79 -13.88 10.51
CA ILE A 292 -2.61 -14.08 9.06
C ILE A 292 -1.24 -14.66 8.72
N ASN A 293 -0.23 -14.44 9.57
CA ASN A 293 1.12 -14.99 9.38
C ASN A 293 1.30 -16.29 10.18
N THR A 294 0.50 -17.30 9.88
CA THR A 294 0.47 -18.57 10.63
C THR A 294 1.79 -19.35 10.58
N ASP A 295 2.67 -19.06 9.61
CA ASP A 295 4.00 -19.66 9.53
C ASP A 295 4.94 -19.17 10.64
N ASN A 296 4.69 -17.98 11.21
CA ASN A 296 5.58 -17.34 12.18
C ASN A 296 4.87 -16.92 13.48
N GLU A 297 3.54 -16.99 13.53
CA GLU A 297 2.74 -16.54 14.67
C GLU A 297 1.81 -17.66 15.14
N THR A 298 1.70 -17.86 16.45
CA THR A 298 0.78 -18.82 17.04
C THR A 298 0.08 -18.17 18.23
N LEU A 299 -1.25 -18.10 18.16
CA LEU A 299 -2.08 -17.53 19.21
C LEU A 299 -2.24 -18.52 20.37
N SER A 300 -2.03 -18.05 21.60
CA SER A 300 -2.16 -18.85 22.81
C SER A 300 -3.05 -18.13 23.84
N PRO A 301 -4.24 -18.67 24.19
CA PRO A 301 -4.85 -19.88 23.62
C PRO A 301 -5.32 -19.68 22.17
N ALA A 302 -5.44 -20.76 21.39
CA ALA A 302 -5.82 -20.69 19.97
C ALA A 302 -7.21 -20.05 19.71
N GLY A 303 -8.11 -20.08 20.69
CA GLY A 303 -9.44 -19.46 20.62
C GLY A 303 -9.55 -18.13 21.37
N ALA A 304 -8.44 -17.39 21.53
CA ALA A 304 -8.49 -16.11 22.23
C ALA A 304 -9.44 -15.12 21.50
N PRO A 305 -10.30 -14.40 22.24
CA PRO A 305 -11.33 -13.55 21.64
C PRO A 305 -10.76 -12.21 21.16
N LEU A 306 -11.53 -11.56 20.28
CA LEU A 306 -11.37 -10.15 19.92
C LEU A 306 -12.66 -9.41 20.27
N TRP A 307 -12.71 -8.84 21.47
CA TRP A 307 -13.87 -8.06 21.91
C TRP A 307 -13.83 -6.65 21.31
N ARG A 308 -14.92 -6.23 20.66
CA ARG A 308 -15.07 -4.89 20.09
C ARG A 308 -16.46 -4.33 20.31
N THR A 309 -16.53 -3.04 20.58
CA THR A 309 -17.79 -2.30 20.63
C THR A 309 -18.25 -1.96 19.21
N ILE A 310 -19.49 -2.32 18.87
CA ILE A 310 -20.13 -2.00 17.59
C ILE A 310 -21.52 -1.37 17.81
N ASN A 311 -22.03 -0.69 16.79
CA ASN A 311 -23.45 -0.41 16.70
C ASN A 311 -24.18 -1.65 16.16
N TYR A 312 -25.44 -1.80 16.54
CA TYR A 312 -26.37 -2.76 15.96
C TYR A 312 -27.79 -2.17 16.03
N PRO A 313 -28.80 -2.71 15.32
CA PRO A 313 -30.11 -2.06 15.20
C PRO A 313 -30.80 -1.69 16.52
N GLU A 314 -30.56 -2.45 17.59
CA GLU A 314 -31.13 -2.19 18.92
C GLU A 314 -30.25 -1.29 19.81
N GLY A 315 -29.09 -0.82 19.35
CA GLY A 315 -28.24 0.14 20.07
C GLY A 315 -26.74 -0.08 19.90
N LYS A 316 -26.02 -0.14 21.01
CA LYS A 316 -24.56 -0.38 21.04
C LYS A 316 -24.26 -1.59 21.93
N GLY A 317 -23.24 -2.35 21.58
CA GLY A 317 -22.81 -3.49 22.39
C GLY A 317 -21.48 -4.07 21.94
N VAL A 318 -20.96 -5.01 22.74
CA VAL A 318 -19.67 -5.65 22.55
C VAL A 318 -19.85 -7.01 21.90
N VAL A 319 -19.05 -7.34 20.89
CA VAL A 319 -19.09 -8.62 20.17
C VAL A 319 -17.70 -9.25 20.12
N ASN A 320 -17.63 -10.59 20.04
CA ASN A 320 -16.38 -11.29 19.75
C ASN A 320 -16.18 -11.42 18.24
N LEU A 321 -15.38 -10.54 17.65
CA LEU A 321 -15.06 -10.56 16.23
C LEU A 321 -14.13 -11.72 15.81
N ALA A 322 -13.53 -12.43 16.77
CA ALA A 322 -12.72 -13.62 16.51
C ALA A 322 -13.53 -14.93 16.60
N ALA A 323 -14.85 -14.84 16.77
CA ALA A 323 -15.71 -16.03 16.81
C ALA A 323 -15.71 -16.76 15.47
N ALA A 324 -15.73 -18.10 15.48
CA ALA A 324 -15.64 -18.91 14.25
C ALA A 324 -16.77 -18.66 13.23
N SER A 325 -17.93 -18.17 13.68
CA SER A 325 -19.06 -17.79 12.84
C SER A 325 -18.83 -16.46 12.09
N VAL A 326 -17.94 -15.61 12.60
CA VAL A 326 -17.57 -14.33 11.97
C VAL A 326 -16.54 -14.59 10.89
N LYS A 327 -16.71 -13.97 9.72
CA LYS A 327 -15.73 -14.02 8.63
C LYS A 327 -15.05 -12.69 8.44
N VAL A 328 -13.75 -12.74 8.21
CA VAL A 328 -12.89 -11.55 8.19
C VAL A 328 -12.27 -11.36 6.81
N PHE A 329 -12.42 -10.16 6.29
CA PHE A 329 -11.97 -9.69 4.98
C PHE A 329 -11.17 -8.40 5.15
N SER A 330 -10.57 -7.93 4.06
CA SER A 330 -9.92 -6.62 3.98
C SER A 330 -10.37 -5.88 2.72
N ASP A 331 -9.96 -4.61 2.56
CA ASP A 331 -10.17 -3.89 1.31
C ASP A 331 -9.66 -4.73 0.11
N ALA A 332 -8.58 -5.50 0.28
CA ALA A 332 -8.00 -6.36 -0.76
C ALA A 332 -8.94 -7.46 -1.30
N ASP A 333 -10.04 -7.76 -0.62
CA ASP A 333 -11.03 -8.74 -1.05
C ASP A 333 -12.18 -8.10 -1.85
N PHE A 334 -12.13 -6.78 -2.12
CA PHE A 334 -13.15 -6.05 -2.89
C PHE A 334 -14.59 -6.33 -2.40
N PRO A 335 -14.94 -5.96 -1.15
CA PRO A 335 -16.22 -6.36 -0.60
C PRO A 335 -17.40 -5.68 -1.28
N HIS A 336 -18.45 -6.46 -1.56
CA HIS A 336 -19.63 -5.98 -2.27
C HIS A 336 -20.50 -5.03 -1.44
N TRP A 337 -20.42 -5.10 -0.10
CA TRP A 337 -21.00 -4.08 0.77
C TRP A 337 -20.24 -2.76 0.78
N MET A 338 -19.01 -2.73 0.25
CA MET A 338 -18.23 -1.51 0.01
C MET A 338 -18.38 -1.01 -1.44
N GLY A 339 -19.34 -1.56 -2.21
CA GLY A 339 -19.68 -1.13 -3.57
C GLY A 339 -19.07 -1.97 -4.69
N TRP A 340 -18.20 -2.94 -4.39
CA TRP A 340 -17.48 -3.72 -5.41
C TRP A 340 -18.26 -4.93 -5.92
N GLN A 341 -18.47 -5.04 -7.23
CA GLN A 341 -19.15 -6.19 -7.83
C GLN A 341 -18.55 -6.54 -9.19
N LEU A 342 -18.31 -7.84 -9.43
CA LEU A 342 -17.91 -8.32 -10.77
C LEU A 342 -19.17 -8.50 -11.62
N VAL A 343 -19.15 -7.97 -12.84
CA VAL A 343 -20.29 -7.97 -13.77
C VAL A 343 -19.87 -8.61 -15.10
N ASP A 344 -20.42 -9.79 -15.37
CA ASP A 344 -20.17 -10.60 -16.57
C ASP A 344 -21.48 -11.22 -17.09
N ASP A 345 -22.58 -10.49 -16.93
CA ASP A 345 -23.94 -10.93 -17.31
C ASP A 345 -24.38 -10.42 -18.70
N ASP A 346 -23.51 -9.72 -19.40
CA ASP A 346 -23.67 -9.32 -20.81
C ASP A 346 -22.67 -10.06 -21.70
N THR A 347 -23.10 -11.16 -22.29
CA THR A 347 -22.23 -12.08 -23.02
C THR A 347 -22.12 -11.77 -24.52
N ASP A 348 -22.80 -10.73 -25.01
CA ASP A 348 -22.69 -10.37 -26.41
C ASP A 348 -21.34 -9.69 -26.72
N THR A 349 -21.09 -9.45 -28.00
CA THR A 349 -19.84 -8.83 -28.46
C THR A 349 -20.07 -7.45 -29.07
N ASN A 350 -21.28 -6.90 -28.95
CA ASN A 350 -21.60 -5.59 -29.48
C ASN A 350 -21.30 -4.49 -28.43
N SER A 351 -21.43 -3.21 -28.80
CA SER A 351 -21.10 -2.10 -27.89
C SER A 351 -22.28 -1.62 -27.04
N GLN A 352 -23.49 -2.13 -27.22
CA GLN A 352 -24.64 -1.81 -26.40
C GLN A 352 -24.52 -2.49 -25.04
N CYS A 353 -24.88 -1.80 -23.96
CA CYS A 353 -24.94 -2.42 -22.64
C CYS A 353 -26.28 -3.11 -22.44
N ASN A 354 -26.27 -4.45 -22.47
CA ASN A 354 -27.43 -5.30 -22.22
C ASN A 354 -27.40 -5.96 -20.84
N SER A 355 -26.43 -5.60 -19.98
CA SER A 355 -26.30 -6.11 -18.61
C SER A 355 -27.54 -5.81 -17.75
N PRO A 356 -28.29 -6.82 -17.29
CA PRO A 356 -29.40 -6.62 -16.35
C PRO A 356 -28.95 -5.95 -15.05
N THR A 357 -27.75 -6.29 -14.57
CA THR A 357 -27.17 -5.71 -13.34
C THR A 357 -26.95 -4.21 -13.47
N ILE A 358 -26.31 -3.76 -14.55
CA ILE A 358 -26.06 -2.33 -14.79
C ILE A 358 -27.37 -1.59 -15.01
N THR A 359 -28.26 -2.10 -15.86
CA THR A 359 -29.55 -1.45 -16.15
C THR A 359 -30.40 -1.27 -14.89
N LEU A 360 -30.45 -2.27 -14.00
CA LEU A 360 -31.18 -2.17 -12.75
C LEU A 360 -30.60 -1.07 -11.84
N ARG A 361 -29.27 -1.04 -11.68
CA ARG A 361 -28.59 -0.05 -10.84
C ARG A 361 -28.79 1.38 -11.36
N CYS A 362 -28.72 1.59 -12.67
CA CYS A 362 -29.03 2.88 -13.31
C CYS A 362 -30.44 3.35 -12.96
N LYS A 363 -31.45 2.48 -13.08
CA LYS A 363 -32.85 2.81 -12.75
C LYS A 363 -33.04 3.18 -11.28
N THR A 364 -32.24 2.60 -10.39
CA THR A 364 -32.28 2.86 -8.95
C THR A 364 -31.36 3.99 -8.48
N GLY A 365 -30.59 4.62 -9.38
CA GLY A 365 -29.65 5.69 -9.05
C GLY A 365 -28.47 5.25 -8.18
N VAL A 366 -28.09 3.97 -8.23
CA VAL A 366 -26.99 3.42 -7.44
C VAL A 366 -25.65 3.71 -8.14
N ASP A 367 -24.64 4.10 -7.36
CA ASP A 367 -23.27 4.31 -7.84
C ASP A 367 -22.73 3.06 -8.57
N LEU A 368 -22.19 3.27 -9.78
CA LEU A 368 -21.64 2.24 -10.66
C LEU A 368 -20.11 2.17 -10.61
N SER A 369 -19.45 3.11 -9.92
CA SER A 369 -17.99 3.22 -9.92
C SER A 369 -17.27 2.00 -9.33
N GLY A 370 -17.95 1.22 -8.47
CA GLY A 370 -17.45 -0.04 -7.94
C GLY A 370 -17.74 -1.28 -8.80
N MET A 371 -18.39 -1.13 -9.96
CA MET A 371 -18.65 -2.26 -10.85
C MET A 371 -17.40 -2.57 -11.67
N ILE A 372 -16.95 -3.83 -11.66
CA ILE A 372 -15.85 -4.31 -12.48
C ILE A 372 -16.48 -5.10 -13.63
N CYS A 373 -16.50 -4.52 -14.82
CA CYS A 373 -17.33 -5.00 -15.92
C CYS A 373 -16.49 -5.74 -16.96
N HIS A 374 -16.97 -6.90 -17.41
CA HIS A 374 -16.34 -7.71 -18.43
C HIS A 374 -17.01 -7.45 -19.79
N PHE A 375 -16.31 -6.80 -20.73
CA PHE A 375 -16.85 -6.52 -22.06
C PHE A 375 -15.73 -6.26 -23.10
N PRO A 376 -16.04 -6.28 -24.41
CA PRO A 376 -15.04 -6.10 -25.46
C PRO A 376 -14.24 -4.80 -25.33
N LEU A 377 -12.93 -4.84 -25.63
CA LEU A 377 -12.10 -3.64 -25.63
C LEU A 377 -12.51 -2.68 -26.77
N GLU A 378 -12.86 -1.45 -26.40
CA GLU A 378 -13.30 -0.40 -27.33
C GLU A 378 -12.26 -0.06 -28.42
N TRP A 379 -10.99 -0.26 -28.11
CA TRP A 379 -9.86 0.13 -28.94
C TRP A 379 -9.30 -1.01 -29.79
N ASP A 380 -10.01 -2.13 -29.90
CA ASP A 380 -9.67 -3.20 -30.84
C ASP A 380 -10.25 -2.91 -32.23
N LYS A 381 -9.36 -2.69 -33.20
CA LYS A 381 -9.73 -2.40 -34.59
C LYS A 381 -10.49 -3.55 -35.26
N THR A 382 -10.20 -4.79 -34.88
CA THR A 382 -10.77 -5.99 -35.51
C THR A 382 -12.23 -6.22 -35.12
N THR A 383 -12.68 -5.61 -34.02
CA THR A 383 -14.03 -5.80 -33.49
C THR A 383 -14.98 -4.64 -33.82
N VAL A 384 -14.48 -3.53 -34.38
CA VAL A 384 -15.27 -2.30 -34.61
C VAL A 384 -16.57 -2.58 -35.36
N ASP A 385 -16.49 -3.27 -36.51
CA ASP A 385 -17.67 -3.48 -37.36
C ASP A 385 -18.76 -4.32 -36.64
N ASN A 386 -18.35 -5.38 -35.94
CA ASN A 386 -19.26 -6.19 -35.13
C ASN A 386 -19.82 -5.39 -33.95
N ARG A 387 -19.01 -4.54 -33.31
CA ARG A 387 -19.41 -3.74 -32.15
C ARG A 387 -20.49 -2.73 -32.47
N PHE A 388 -20.45 -2.11 -33.65
CA PHE A 388 -21.43 -1.09 -34.06
C PHE A 388 -22.60 -1.66 -34.88
N GLN A 389 -22.63 -2.96 -35.17
CA GLN A 389 -23.66 -3.58 -36.02
C GLN A 389 -25.09 -3.42 -35.45
N TRP A 390 -25.24 -3.31 -34.12
CA TRP A 390 -26.54 -3.11 -33.48
C TRP A 390 -27.20 -1.78 -33.88
N LEU A 391 -26.42 -0.76 -34.26
CA LEU A 391 -26.94 0.53 -34.73
C LEU A 391 -27.68 0.42 -36.07
N ALA A 392 -27.36 -0.60 -36.88
CA ALA A 392 -28.02 -0.84 -38.17
C ALA A 392 -29.39 -1.54 -38.02
N LYS A 393 -29.90 -1.70 -36.79
CA LYS A 393 -31.17 -2.36 -36.48
C LYS A 393 -31.95 -1.53 -35.47
N GLU A 394 -33.28 -1.63 -35.55
CA GLU A 394 -34.19 -1.06 -34.56
C GLU A 394 -33.94 -1.74 -33.21
N ASN A 395 -33.88 -0.93 -32.15
CA ASN A 395 -33.67 -1.38 -30.78
C ASN A 395 -34.27 -0.38 -29.78
N ASP A 396 -34.29 -0.75 -28.49
CA ASP A 396 -34.92 0.04 -27.42
C ASP A 396 -34.30 1.45 -27.25
N VAL A 397 -33.07 1.67 -27.71
CA VAL A 397 -32.36 2.96 -27.65
C VAL A 397 -32.46 3.72 -28.97
N LEU A 398 -32.48 3.00 -30.10
CA LEU A 398 -32.49 3.53 -31.46
C LEU A 398 -33.72 2.98 -32.22
N PRO A 399 -34.87 3.70 -32.19
CA PRO A 399 -36.08 3.25 -32.89
C PRO A 399 -35.95 3.32 -34.41
N GLU A 400 -35.15 4.26 -34.92
CA GLU A 400 -34.80 4.36 -36.34
C GLU A 400 -33.36 3.86 -36.54
N PRO A 401 -33.14 2.77 -37.29
CA PRO A 401 -31.80 2.26 -37.58
C PRO A 401 -30.90 3.32 -38.22
N MET A 402 -29.61 3.29 -37.88
CA MET A 402 -28.60 4.13 -38.52
C MET A 402 -28.38 3.66 -39.97
N GLU A 403 -28.51 4.60 -40.91
CA GLU A 403 -28.24 4.37 -42.32
C GLU A 403 -26.76 4.07 -42.58
N LEU A 404 -26.48 3.31 -43.62
CA LEU A 404 -25.10 2.93 -43.99
C LEU A 404 -24.20 4.14 -44.26
N CYS A 405 -24.76 5.25 -44.76
CA CYS A 405 -24.04 6.49 -45.01
C CYS A 405 -23.55 7.18 -43.74
N ASP A 406 -24.14 6.87 -42.58
CA ASP A 406 -23.74 7.41 -41.27
C ASP A 406 -22.89 6.39 -40.49
N LEU A 407 -23.22 5.10 -40.60
CA LEU A 407 -22.47 4.02 -39.96
C LEU A 407 -21.04 3.87 -40.49
N GLY A 408 -20.84 4.07 -41.80
CA GLY A 408 -19.51 4.01 -42.43
C GLY A 408 -18.54 5.02 -41.82
N PRO A 409 -18.83 6.34 -41.86
CA PRO A 409 -18.01 7.37 -41.23
C PRO A 409 -17.74 7.15 -39.73
N LEU A 410 -18.74 6.68 -38.97
CA LEU A 410 -18.58 6.35 -37.55
C LEU A 410 -17.57 5.22 -37.34
N THR A 411 -17.69 4.13 -38.10
CA THR A 411 -16.77 2.99 -37.99
C THR A 411 -15.35 3.34 -38.47
N ASP A 412 -15.23 4.20 -39.49
CA ASP A 412 -13.93 4.74 -39.92
C ASP A 412 -13.27 5.62 -38.84
N HIS A 413 -14.06 6.45 -38.14
CA HIS A 413 -13.61 7.22 -36.99
C HIS A 413 -13.10 6.31 -35.86
N ALA A 414 -13.90 5.33 -35.45
CA ALA A 414 -13.51 4.36 -34.42
C ALA A 414 -12.24 3.59 -34.82
N LYS A 415 -12.13 3.11 -36.06
CA LYS A 415 -10.94 2.40 -36.59
C LYS A 415 -9.69 3.27 -36.58
N ALA A 416 -9.82 4.58 -36.79
CA ALA A 416 -8.68 5.51 -36.76
C ALA A 416 -8.15 5.77 -35.35
N LEU A 417 -8.98 5.57 -34.32
CA LEU A 417 -8.61 5.73 -32.91
C LEU A 417 -8.11 4.43 -32.26
N CYS A 418 -8.50 3.25 -32.77
CA CYS A 418 -8.09 1.95 -32.24
C CYS A 418 -6.56 1.77 -32.11
N LEU A 419 -6.13 0.87 -31.23
CA LEU A 419 -4.72 0.58 -30.99
C LEU A 419 -4.01 0.11 -32.26
N ALA A 420 -2.74 0.47 -32.38
CA ALA A 420 -1.87 -0.01 -33.46
C ALA A 420 -1.48 -1.48 -33.24
N GLU A 421 -1.22 -1.84 -31.98
CA GLU A 421 -0.95 -3.20 -31.52
C GLU A 421 -1.86 -3.48 -30.31
N ASN A 422 -2.62 -4.57 -30.37
CA ASN A 422 -3.49 -5.00 -29.27
C ASN A 422 -2.75 -6.08 -28.42
N PRO A 423 -2.40 -5.80 -27.15
CA PRO A 423 -1.67 -6.75 -26.30
C PRO A 423 -2.48 -7.96 -25.85
N LEU A 424 -3.80 -7.91 -25.95
CA LEU A 424 -4.68 -8.87 -25.30
C LEU A 424 -5.14 -9.94 -26.31
N PRO A 425 -5.41 -11.17 -25.85
CA PRO A 425 -6.12 -12.14 -26.68
C PRO A 425 -7.42 -11.49 -27.18
N SER A 426 -7.71 -11.62 -28.47
CA SER A 426 -8.93 -11.09 -29.09
C SER A 426 -10.16 -11.54 -28.28
N GLY A 427 -10.92 -10.59 -27.71
CA GLY A 427 -12.03 -10.93 -26.84
C GLY A 427 -12.49 -9.81 -25.89
N ARG A 428 -12.97 -10.23 -24.71
CA ARG A 428 -13.49 -9.38 -23.62
C ARG A 428 -12.41 -9.23 -22.54
N VAL A 429 -12.42 -8.11 -21.84
CA VAL A 429 -11.52 -7.82 -20.72
C VAL A 429 -12.25 -7.14 -19.58
N TRP A 430 -11.66 -7.20 -18.38
CA TRP A 430 -12.22 -6.60 -17.19
C TRP A 430 -11.79 -5.15 -17.09
N HIS A 431 -12.77 -4.25 -17.10
CA HIS A 431 -12.58 -2.82 -16.96
C HIS A 431 -12.85 -2.38 -15.53
N PHE A 432 -12.15 -1.34 -15.10
CA PHE A 432 -12.37 -0.69 -13.81
C PHE A 432 -12.71 0.78 -14.05
N GLU A 433 -13.53 1.36 -13.17
CA GLU A 433 -13.60 2.82 -13.10
C GLU A 433 -12.23 3.35 -12.63
N PRO A 434 -11.55 4.20 -13.43
CA PRO A 434 -10.15 4.53 -13.15
C PRO A 434 -9.93 5.29 -11.83
N THR A 435 -10.88 6.14 -11.42
CA THR A 435 -10.78 6.90 -10.16
C THR A 435 -10.80 5.96 -8.96
N ARG A 436 -11.81 5.09 -8.87
CA ARG A 436 -11.98 4.07 -7.83
C ARG A 436 -10.84 3.07 -7.81
N PHE A 437 -10.32 2.66 -8.96
CA PHE A 437 -9.15 1.79 -9.02
C PHE A 437 -7.94 2.45 -8.33
N ILE A 438 -7.67 3.71 -8.64
CA ILE A 438 -6.56 4.47 -8.05
C ILE A 438 -6.78 4.68 -6.55
N GLU A 439 -7.96 5.13 -6.13
CA GLU A 439 -8.30 5.28 -4.70
C GLU A 439 -8.11 3.98 -3.92
N HIS A 440 -8.59 2.86 -4.48
CA HIS A 440 -8.49 1.55 -3.86
C HIS A 440 -7.04 1.11 -3.66
N PHE A 441 -6.23 1.14 -4.71
CA PHE A 441 -4.87 0.64 -4.65
C PHE A 441 -3.89 1.60 -3.96
N ARG A 442 -4.25 2.86 -3.75
CA ARG A 442 -3.50 3.77 -2.85
C ARG A 442 -3.48 3.27 -1.41
N LYS A 443 -4.47 2.47 -0.99
CA LYS A 443 -4.48 1.80 0.33
C LYS A 443 -3.52 0.59 0.41
N CYS A 444 -2.99 0.11 -0.72
CA CYS A 444 -2.24 -1.15 -0.78
C CYS A 444 -0.85 -1.05 -0.14
N GLY A 445 -0.07 -0.05 -0.53
CA GLY A 445 1.27 0.25 0.03
C GLY A 445 2.35 -0.82 -0.18
N TRP A 446 2.04 -1.96 -0.80
CA TRP A 446 3.03 -3.01 -1.07
C TRP A 446 4.04 -2.55 -2.11
N LEU A 447 5.33 -2.75 -1.84
CA LEU A 447 6.42 -2.43 -2.75
C LEU A 447 7.00 -3.72 -3.33
N SER A 448 6.97 -3.83 -4.66
CA SER A 448 7.80 -4.80 -5.37
C SER A 448 9.29 -4.58 -5.07
N ASN A 449 10.12 -5.57 -5.37
CA ASN A 449 11.57 -5.46 -5.23
C ASN A 449 12.12 -4.23 -5.99
N LYS A 450 11.62 -3.98 -7.21
CA LYS A 450 12.03 -2.85 -8.06
C LYS A 450 11.66 -1.49 -7.43
N GLU A 451 10.44 -1.36 -6.90
CA GLU A 451 10.00 -0.13 -6.22
C GLU A 451 10.81 0.12 -4.94
N MET A 452 11.06 -0.92 -4.13
CA MET A 452 11.84 -0.79 -2.90
C MET A 452 13.32 -0.43 -3.18
N LYS A 453 13.90 -0.93 -4.29
CA LYS A 453 15.24 -0.54 -4.74
C LYS A 453 15.37 0.96 -5.02
N GLN A 454 14.31 1.61 -5.50
CA GLN A 454 14.33 3.06 -5.78
C GLN A 454 14.48 3.91 -4.50
N LEU A 455 14.13 3.38 -3.32
CA LEU A 455 14.27 4.07 -2.04
C LEU A 455 15.74 4.21 -1.62
N ILE A 456 16.62 3.37 -2.15
CA ILE A 456 18.05 3.38 -1.85
C ILE A 456 18.73 4.38 -2.78
N PRO A 457 19.34 5.46 -2.26
CA PRO A 457 20.01 6.42 -3.12
C PRO A 457 21.23 5.80 -3.82
N THR A 458 21.59 6.33 -5.00
CA THR A 458 22.83 5.98 -5.72
C THR A 458 24.07 6.56 -5.05
N LYS A 459 23.92 7.72 -4.39
CA LYS A 459 24.98 8.44 -3.67
C LYS A 459 24.44 9.12 -2.42
N ALA A 460 25.30 9.27 -1.42
CA ALA A 460 24.99 10.00 -0.19
C ALA A 460 26.23 10.66 0.41
N LEU A 461 26.03 11.73 1.18
CA LEU A 461 27.09 12.35 1.97
C LEU A 461 27.28 11.54 3.25
N SER A 462 28.47 11.00 3.46
CA SER A 462 28.84 10.29 4.69
C SER A 462 30.21 10.73 5.17
N ASN A 463 30.29 11.10 6.45
CA ASN A 463 31.49 11.67 7.08
C ASN A 463 32.10 12.84 6.27
N GLY A 464 31.24 13.69 5.69
CA GLY A 464 31.66 14.84 4.87
C GLY A 464 32.20 14.48 3.49
N GLN A 465 32.11 13.22 3.07
CA GLN A 465 32.55 12.75 1.75
C GLN A 465 31.36 12.30 0.91
N TRP A 466 31.34 12.67 -0.37
CA TRP A 466 30.32 12.23 -1.32
C TRP A 466 30.64 10.82 -1.80
N GLN A 467 29.84 9.85 -1.37
CA GLN A 467 30.13 8.43 -1.59
C GLN A 467 29.10 7.81 -2.53
N THR A 468 29.59 6.96 -3.44
CA THR A 468 28.73 6.09 -4.25
C THR A 468 28.32 4.88 -3.44
N ILE A 469 27.01 4.63 -3.37
CA ILE A 469 26.46 3.48 -2.68
C ILE A 469 26.52 2.28 -3.65
N PRO A 470 27.21 1.18 -3.31
CA PRO A 470 27.35 0.03 -4.21
C PRO A 470 26.00 -0.57 -4.60
N ASP A 471 25.82 -0.91 -5.88
CA ASP A 471 24.65 -1.69 -6.32
C ASP A 471 24.88 -3.17 -6.03
N ARG A 472 24.47 -3.62 -4.84
CA ARG A 472 24.59 -5.02 -4.40
C ARG A 472 23.21 -5.71 -4.32
N TYR A 473 22.28 -5.36 -5.21
CA TYR A 473 20.86 -5.72 -5.11
C TYR A 473 20.42 -6.80 -6.10
N GLY A 474 21.26 -7.81 -6.35
CA GLY A 474 20.89 -9.00 -7.13
C GLY A 474 19.99 -9.98 -6.37
N ASP A 475 19.65 -11.11 -6.97
CA ASP A 475 18.67 -12.08 -6.46
C ASP A 475 19.03 -12.69 -5.08
N THR A 476 20.32 -12.70 -4.72
CA THR A 476 20.81 -13.20 -3.42
C THR A 476 21.04 -12.08 -2.39
N SER A 477 20.66 -10.84 -2.71
CA SER A 477 20.88 -9.69 -1.83
C SER A 477 19.96 -9.70 -0.61
N VAL A 478 20.31 -8.93 0.43
CA VAL A 478 19.44 -8.71 1.60
C VAL A 478 18.08 -8.14 1.16
N LEU A 479 18.07 -7.20 0.20
CA LEU A 479 16.81 -6.69 -0.36
C LEU A 479 15.97 -7.81 -0.99
N ALA A 480 16.55 -8.60 -1.90
CA ALA A 480 15.82 -9.67 -2.59
C ALA A 480 15.32 -10.76 -1.63
N ARG A 481 16.08 -11.07 -0.58
CA ARG A 481 15.68 -12.03 0.44
C ARG A 481 14.53 -11.52 1.32
N HIS A 482 14.55 -10.23 1.68
CA HIS A 482 13.68 -9.72 2.74
C HIS A 482 12.55 -8.80 2.27
N TYR A 483 12.51 -8.30 1.03
CA TYR A 483 11.50 -7.31 0.62
C TYR A 483 10.05 -7.76 0.88
N SER A 484 9.72 -9.03 0.60
CA SER A 484 8.39 -9.59 0.90
C SER A 484 8.10 -9.62 2.41
N ARG A 485 9.08 -9.97 3.25
CA ARG A 485 8.93 -10.00 4.72
C ARG A 485 8.83 -8.60 5.31
N ILE A 486 9.60 -7.64 4.79
CA ILE A 486 9.48 -6.22 5.12
C ILE A 486 8.04 -5.78 4.86
N ASN A 487 7.49 -6.03 3.66
CA ASN A 487 6.11 -5.64 3.36
C ASN A 487 5.07 -6.28 4.31
N LYS A 488 5.20 -7.58 4.66
CA LYS A 488 4.33 -8.24 5.65
C LYS A 488 4.38 -7.52 7.01
N VAL A 489 5.58 -7.16 7.45
CA VAL A 489 5.81 -6.42 8.72
C VAL A 489 5.26 -4.99 8.65
N LEU A 490 5.46 -4.26 7.56
CA LEU A 490 4.91 -2.92 7.40
C LEU A 490 3.38 -2.95 7.60
N ARG A 491 2.69 -3.96 7.07
CA ARG A 491 1.24 -4.15 7.25
C ARG A 491 0.86 -4.51 8.67
N LYS A 492 1.55 -5.49 9.25
CA LYS A 492 1.34 -5.94 10.64
C LYS A 492 1.41 -4.75 11.59
N TYR A 493 2.43 -3.90 11.45
CA TYR A 493 2.69 -2.78 12.37
C TYR A 493 2.12 -1.43 11.91
N LEU A 494 1.20 -1.42 10.94
CA LEU A 494 0.56 -0.19 10.42
C LEU A 494 1.59 0.86 9.94
N ILE A 495 2.71 0.43 9.38
CA ILE A 495 3.66 1.29 8.65
C ILE A 495 3.15 1.41 7.21
N ASN A 496 1.92 1.90 7.06
CA ASN A 496 1.10 1.76 5.86
C ASN A 496 0.71 3.09 5.20
N THR A 497 1.23 4.21 5.70
CA THR A 497 1.14 5.51 5.01
C THR A 497 2.48 5.82 4.34
N PRO A 498 2.49 6.54 3.20
CA PRO A 498 3.73 6.91 2.53
C PRO A 498 4.74 7.63 3.44
N PHE A 499 4.26 8.46 4.38
CA PHE A 499 5.10 9.17 5.35
C PHE A 499 5.67 8.26 6.44
N ARG A 500 4.87 7.35 7.00
CA ARG A 500 5.36 6.32 7.94
C ARG A 500 6.41 5.43 7.27
N MET A 501 6.16 5.01 6.04
CA MET A 501 7.12 4.23 5.25
C MET A 501 8.41 5.01 5.00
N ALA A 502 8.34 6.30 4.63
CA ALA A 502 9.53 7.14 4.45
C ALA A 502 10.35 7.28 5.75
N CYS A 503 9.68 7.43 6.89
CA CYS A 503 10.32 7.43 8.21
C CYS A 503 10.99 6.08 8.53
N PHE A 504 10.28 4.98 8.30
CA PHE A 504 10.80 3.63 8.54
C PHE A 504 12.02 3.34 7.66
N PHE A 505 11.90 3.47 6.34
CA PHE A 505 12.98 3.19 5.40
C PHE A 505 14.16 4.15 5.55
N GLY A 506 13.89 5.43 5.83
CA GLY A 506 14.93 6.42 6.11
C GLY A 506 15.89 5.98 7.22
N ASN A 507 15.34 5.32 8.24
CA ASN A 507 16.14 4.71 9.31
C ASN A 507 16.68 3.34 8.89
N ALA A 508 15.80 2.42 8.49
CA ALA A 508 16.14 1.02 8.25
C ALA A 508 17.24 0.81 7.20
N ILE A 509 17.22 1.58 6.11
CA ILE A 509 18.21 1.46 5.04
C ILE A 509 19.58 1.96 5.52
N GLN A 510 19.63 3.04 6.30
CA GLN A 510 20.90 3.55 6.84
C GLN A 510 21.48 2.59 7.89
N GLU A 511 20.63 2.04 8.77
CA GLU A 511 21.04 1.09 9.83
C GLU A 511 21.61 -0.22 9.28
N THR A 512 21.17 -0.63 8.09
CA THR A 512 21.58 -1.88 7.42
C THR A 512 22.71 -1.69 6.42
N ALA A 513 23.44 -0.58 6.54
CA ALA A 513 24.47 -0.16 5.59
C ALA A 513 23.96 -0.25 4.14
N TRP A 514 22.84 0.42 3.87
CA TRP A 514 22.15 0.47 2.58
C TRP A 514 21.55 -0.87 2.15
N LEU A 515 20.94 -1.61 3.11
CA LEU A 515 20.40 -2.97 2.89
C LEU A 515 21.47 -3.94 2.35
N THR A 516 22.68 -3.87 2.87
CA THR A 516 23.76 -4.82 2.53
C THR A 516 24.04 -5.83 3.65
N THR A 517 23.56 -5.56 4.86
CA THR A 517 23.64 -6.47 6.01
C THR A 517 22.45 -6.27 6.96
N THR A 518 22.10 -7.30 7.72
CA THR A 518 21.10 -7.27 8.81
C THR A 518 21.75 -7.22 10.19
N HIS A 519 23.07 -7.10 10.28
CA HIS A 519 23.80 -7.02 11.53
C HIS A 519 24.78 -5.86 11.53
N GLU A 520 25.06 -5.34 12.72
CA GLU A 520 26.07 -4.32 12.92
C GLU A 520 27.44 -4.83 12.42
N GLY A 521 28.17 -3.98 11.69
CA GLY A 521 29.55 -4.27 11.31
C GLY A 521 30.45 -4.33 12.55
N TYR A 522 31.54 -5.11 12.51
CA TYR A 522 32.46 -5.23 13.63
C TYR A 522 33.57 -4.18 13.59
N VAL A 523 33.92 -3.61 14.74
CA VAL A 523 35.08 -2.71 14.88
C VAL A 523 36.37 -3.51 15.10
N TYR A 524 36.29 -4.71 15.68
CA TYR A 524 37.47 -5.49 16.07
C TYR A 524 37.44 -6.90 15.49
N THR A 525 38.62 -7.39 15.09
CA THR A 525 38.86 -8.75 14.61
C THR A 525 39.86 -9.42 15.54
N GLU A 526 39.42 -10.43 16.30
CA GLU A 526 40.32 -11.29 17.04
C GLU A 526 40.90 -12.35 16.11
N ARG A 527 42.23 -12.47 16.08
CA ARG A 527 42.94 -13.45 15.27
C ARG A 527 43.78 -14.36 16.15
N ASN A 528 43.83 -15.63 15.79
CA ASN A 528 44.71 -16.60 16.42
C ASN A 528 46.15 -16.11 16.27
N GLN A 529 46.85 -15.99 17.40
CA GLN A 529 48.18 -15.38 17.44
C GLN A 529 49.23 -16.16 16.61
N ARG A 530 49.05 -17.48 16.44
CA ARG A 530 49.96 -18.33 15.64
C ARG A 530 49.52 -18.47 14.19
N THR A 531 48.25 -18.73 13.93
CA THR A 531 47.78 -19.04 12.56
C THR A 531 47.29 -17.82 11.79
N ARG A 532 47.13 -16.66 12.47
CA ARG A 532 46.48 -15.45 11.96
C ARG A 532 45.04 -15.65 11.46
N ALA A 533 44.48 -16.85 11.63
CA ALA A 533 43.10 -17.17 11.34
C ALA A 533 42.18 -16.31 12.21
N ILE A 534 41.08 -15.83 11.63
CA ILE A 534 40.09 -15.05 12.36
C ILE A 534 39.41 -15.99 13.36
N ILE A 535 39.49 -15.65 14.64
CA ILE A 535 38.78 -16.36 15.73
C ILE A 535 37.36 -15.83 15.80
N ARG A 536 37.20 -14.49 15.87
CA ARG A 536 35.90 -13.82 15.91
C ARG A 536 35.98 -12.36 15.49
N HIS A 537 34.84 -11.84 15.08
CA HIS A 537 34.56 -10.42 14.84
C HIS A 537 33.64 -9.91 15.95
N TYR A 538 33.91 -8.74 16.56
CA TYR A 538 33.12 -8.26 17.72
C TYR A 538 33.06 -6.73 17.89
N ASN A 539 31.93 -6.23 18.43
CA ASN A 539 31.73 -4.87 18.95
C ASN A 539 31.66 -4.93 20.48
N ILE A 540 32.64 -4.32 21.16
CA ILE A 540 33.21 -4.97 22.34
C ILE A 540 32.30 -5.01 23.57
N TRP A 541 31.52 -3.97 23.86
CA TRP A 541 30.96 -3.82 25.20
C TRP A 541 29.56 -4.43 25.40
N TYR A 542 28.89 -4.82 24.31
CA TYR A 542 27.62 -5.54 24.35
C TYR A 542 27.65 -6.86 23.58
N TYR A 543 28.80 -7.27 23.02
CA TYR A 543 28.91 -8.55 22.34
C TYR A 543 28.50 -9.71 23.27
N PRO A 544 27.75 -10.72 22.78
CA PRO A 544 27.20 -10.94 21.43
C PRO A 544 25.80 -10.33 21.18
N TRP A 545 25.33 -9.44 22.05
CA TRP A 545 24.04 -8.75 22.00
C TRP A 545 24.09 -7.43 21.21
N TYR A 546 24.81 -7.45 20.08
CA TYR A 546 24.99 -6.31 19.16
C TYR A 546 23.78 -6.07 18.25
N GLY A 547 23.80 -5.00 17.47
CA GLY A 547 22.71 -4.62 16.57
C GLY A 547 22.37 -5.69 15.53
N ARG A 548 21.12 -6.15 15.51
CA ARG A 548 20.57 -7.06 14.49
C ARG A 548 19.20 -6.61 13.98
N GLY A 549 18.83 -7.04 12.78
CA GLY A 549 17.60 -6.65 12.11
C GLY A 549 17.65 -5.25 11.47
N PHE A 550 16.55 -4.85 10.86
CA PHE A 550 16.52 -3.61 10.06
C PHE A 550 16.61 -2.32 10.89
N LEU A 551 16.31 -2.36 12.19
CA LEU A 551 16.48 -1.24 13.12
C LEU A 551 17.47 -1.55 14.25
N GLN A 552 18.38 -2.52 14.04
CA GLN A 552 19.53 -2.80 14.90
C GLN A 552 19.15 -3.00 16.39
N LEU A 553 18.30 -3.99 16.67
CA LEU A 553 17.99 -4.44 18.05
C LEU A 553 19.28 -4.75 18.80
N THR A 554 19.53 -4.01 19.89
CA THR A 554 20.83 -3.98 20.59
C THR A 554 20.61 -4.04 22.10
N SER A 555 21.51 -4.71 22.83
CA SER A 555 21.52 -4.97 24.28
C SER A 555 20.63 -6.13 24.75
N PRO A 556 21.06 -6.91 25.77
CA PRO A 556 20.28 -8.04 26.29
C PRO A 556 18.83 -7.67 26.62
N GLY A 557 18.60 -6.54 27.29
CA GLY A 557 17.25 -6.14 27.70
C GLY A 557 16.28 -5.94 26.53
N ASN A 558 16.75 -5.38 25.40
CA ASN A 558 15.91 -5.23 24.21
C ASN A 558 15.63 -6.57 23.53
N TYR A 559 16.61 -7.49 23.48
CA TYR A 559 16.39 -8.84 22.97
C TYR A 559 15.36 -9.60 23.79
N TYR A 560 15.48 -9.59 25.13
CA TYR A 560 14.50 -10.26 25.99
C TYR A 560 13.13 -9.59 25.95
N LYS A 561 13.05 -8.27 25.76
CA LYS A 561 11.77 -7.59 25.51
C LYS A 561 11.12 -8.07 24.21
N TYR A 562 11.92 -8.29 23.16
CA TYR A 562 11.44 -8.88 21.91
C TYR A 562 11.02 -10.34 22.11
N PHE A 563 11.82 -11.18 22.79
CA PHE A 563 11.47 -12.57 23.08
C PHE A 563 10.14 -12.68 23.85
N LYS A 564 9.94 -11.83 24.87
CA LYS A 564 8.66 -11.75 25.58
C LYS A 564 7.52 -11.37 24.64
N TYR A 565 7.72 -10.42 23.74
CA TYR A 565 6.71 -10.04 22.76
C TYR A 565 6.40 -11.18 21.77
N ARG A 566 7.40 -11.97 21.39
CA ARG A 566 7.23 -13.21 20.59
C ARG A 566 6.54 -14.34 21.36
N GLY A 567 6.31 -14.19 22.67
CA GLY A 567 5.74 -15.24 23.53
C GLY A 567 6.74 -16.35 23.87
N TYR A 568 8.04 -16.12 23.70
CA TYR A 568 9.06 -17.09 24.05
C TYR A 568 9.21 -17.22 25.56
N THR A 569 9.38 -18.45 26.03
CA THR A 569 9.59 -18.76 27.45
C THR A 569 11.08 -18.90 27.71
N TYR A 570 11.58 -18.23 28.74
CA TYR A 570 12.98 -18.27 29.14
C TYR A 570 13.09 -18.09 30.66
N ASP A 571 14.24 -18.45 31.23
CA ASP A 571 14.52 -18.22 32.64
C ASP A 571 14.80 -16.72 32.92
N GLU A 572 13.95 -16.10 33.73
CA GLU A 572 14.05 -14.67 34.08
C GLU A 572 15.36 -14.36 34.84
N THR A 573 15.94 -15.33 35.54
CA THR A 573 17.22 -15.13 36.25
C THR A 573 18.37 -14.87 35.29
N VAL A 574 18.40 -15.55 34.13
CA VAL A 574 19.41 -15.36 33.08
C VAL A 574 19.28 -13.97 32.46
N LYS A 575 18.05 -13.56 32.16
CA LYS A 575 17.77 -12.19 31.68
C LYS A 575 18.27 -11.15 32.68
N ILE A 576 17.90 -11.25 33.95
CA ILE A 576 18.28 -10.30 35.00
C ILE A 576 19.81 -10.23 35.13
N LYS A 577 20.51 -11.38 35.11
CA LYS A 577 21.98 -11.43 35.13
C LYS A 577 22.59 -10.63 33.98
N LEU A 578 22.15 -10.87 32.75
CA LEU A 578 22.66 -10.20 31.56
C LEU A 578 22.33 -8.71 31.51
N GLU A 579 21.13 -8.31 31.94
CA GLU A 579 20.75 -6.90 32.06
C GLU A 579 21.60 -6.18 33.11
N ASN A 580 21.86 -6.80 34.25
CA ASN A 580 22.71 -6.23 35.30
C ASN A 580 24.15 -6.07 34.83
N GLU A 581 24.69 -7.08 34.15
CA GLU A 581 26.04 -7.02 33.58
C GLU A 581 26.14 -5.92 32.51
N TYR A 582 25.18 -5.86 31.58
CA TYR A 582 25.11 -4.79 30.60
C TYR A 582 25.04 -3.40 31.26
N ASN A 583 24.21 -3.23 32.29
CA ASN A 583 24.10 -1.96 33.02
C ASN A 583 25.39 -1.60 33.76
N ARG A 584 26.11 -2.60 34.32
CA ARG A 584 27.42 -2.40 34.95
C ARG A 584 28.44 -1.89 33.94
N LEU A 585 28.50 -2.50 32.76
CA LEU A 585 29.37 -2.08 31.65
C LEU A 585 28.96 -0.71 31.08
N TYR A 586 27.66 -0.45 30.97
CA TYR A 586 27.12 0.82 30.48
C TYR A 586 27.56 1.99 31.38
N ARG A 587 27.42 1.83 32.71
CA ARG A 587 27.79 2.85 33.71
C ARG A 587 29.30 3.02 33.88
N ASN A 588 30.09 1.97 33.64
CA ASN A 588 31.53 1.96 33.86
C ASN A 588 32.30 1.77 32.55
N GLY A 589 32.52 2.87 31.82
CA GLY A 589 33.18 2.81 30.50
C GLY A 589 34.58 2.19 30.51
N SER A 590 35.33 2.35 31.60
CA SER A 590 36.72 1.89 31.73
C SER A 590 36.87 0.36 31.79
N ILE A 591 35.87 -0.36 32.29
CA ILE A 591 35.93 -1.81 32.50
C ILE A 591 35.30 -2.62 31.36
N ARG A 592 34.70 -1.94 30.37
CA ARG A 592 34.04 -2.55 29.21
C ARG A 592 34.93 -3.53 28.43
N TYR A 593 36.25 -3.35 28.52
CA TYR A 593 37.23 -4.12 27.78
C TYR A 593 37.86 -5.25 28.60
N SER A 594 38.03 -5.05 29.91
CA SER A 594 38.76 -5.98 30.78
C SER A 594 37.85 -6.95 31.51
N GLU A 595 36.58 -6.60 31.73
CA GLU A 595 35.67 -7.33 32.61
C GLU A 595 34.32 -7.62 31.96
N ASN A 596 34.21 -7.68 30.63
CA ASN A 596 32.93 -7.99 30.00
C ASN A 596 32.59 -9.49 30.13
N HIS A 597 31.48 -9.80 30.81
CA HIS A 597 30.97 -11.16 31.01
C HIS A 597 29.63 -11.43 30.30
N LEU A 598 29.32 -10.72 29.21
CA LEU A 598 28.10 -10.93 28.40
C LEU A 598 28.20 -12.09 27.40
N ASP A 599 29.41 -12.62 27.17
CA ASP A 599 29.67 -13.66 26.18
C ASP A 599 29.09 -15.03 26.57
N ASP A 600 28.91 -15.88 25.56
CA ASP A 600 28.28 -17.19 25.75
C ASP A 600 29.11 -18.12 26.67
N THR A 601 30.44 -17.97 26.71
CA THR A 601 31.30 -18.79 27.58
C THR A 601 31.21 -18.38 29.05
N SER A 602 30.96 -17.09 29.32
CA SER A 602 30.68 -16.56 30.67
C SER A 602 29.24 -16.85 31.16
N ASN A 603 28.36 -17.33 30.27
CA ASN A 603 26.95 -17.60 30.56
C ASN A 603 26.52 -18.99 30.03
N PRO A 604 27.13 -20.09 30.53
CA PRO A 604 26.84 -21.45 30.07
C PRO A 604 25.39 -21.90 30.33
N GLU A 605 24.65 -21.17 31.15
CA GLU A 605 23.22 -21.38 31.41
C GLU A 605 22.29 -20.89 30.28
N LEU A 606 22.82 -20.19 29.27
CA LEU A 606 22.05 -19.81 28.07
C LEU A 606 21.63 -21.07 27.30
N SER A 607 20.32 -21.26 27.14
CA SER A 607 19.78 -22.37 26.37
C SER A 607 20.10 -22.21 24.87
N ALA A 608 20.19 -23.34 24.16
CA ALA A 608 20.35 -23.34 22.71
C ALA A 608 19.23 -22.57 21.99
N GLU A 609 18.01 -22.58 22.55
CA GLU A 609 16.87 -21.82 22.03
C GLU A 609 17.11 -20.31 22.08
N ILE A 610 17.60 -19.78 23.21
CA ILE A 610 17.92 -18.35 23.34
C ILE A 610 19.00 -17.94 22.35
N LEU A 611 20.04 -18.76 22.19
CA LEU A 611 21.10 -18.52 21.21
C LEU A 611 20.54 -18.51 19.78
N ASN A 612 19.64 -19.44 19.46
CA ASN A 612 18.98 -19.50 18.15
C ASN A 612 18.09 -18.28 17.91
N TRP A 613 17.26 -17.85 18.86
CA TRP A 613 16.42 -16.66 18.75
C TRP A 613 17.24 -15.37 18.60
N ARG A 614 18.38 -15.29 19.31
CA ARG A 614 19.30 -14.16 19.17
C ARG A 614 19.90 -14.11 17.77
N ASN A 615 20.35 -15.25 17.25
CA ASN A 615 21.05 -15.32 15.95
C ASN A 615 20.08 -15.22 14.76
N SER A 616 18.83 -15.66 14.89
CA SER A 616 17.83 -15.55 13.82
C SER A 616 17.47 -14.11 13.47
N LEU A 617 17.67 -13.15 14.38
CA LEU A 617 17.54 -11.72 14.09
C LEU A 617 18.53 -11.21 13.03
N GLU A 618 19.60 -11.95 12.77
CA GLU A 618 20.59 -11.69 11.72
C GLU A 618 20.35 -12.60 10.52
N THR A 619 20.22 -13.92 10.75
CA THR A 619 20.24 -14.91 9.67
C THR A 619 18.87 -15.45 9.25
N GLY A 620 17.83 -15.21 10.05
CA GLY A 620 16.46 -15.68 9.82
C GLY A 620 15.76 -14.91 8.71
N ASP A 621 14.67 -15.45 8.17
CA ASP A 621 13.96 -14.82 7.05
C ASP A 621 12.98 -13.74 7.50
N TYR A 622 12.35 -13.91 8.67
CA TYR A 622 11.27 -13.07 9.17
C TYR A 622 11.69 -12.17 10.33
N GLU A 623 12.47 -12.70 11.28
CA GLU A 623 12.89 -12.04 12.52
C GLU A 623 13.63 -10.70 12.29
N PRO A 624 14.50 -10.55 11.27
CA PRO A 624 15.13 -9.26 11.00
C PRO A 624 14.10 -8.14 10.72
N ALA A 625 13.01 -8.46 10.02
CA ALA A 625 11.93 -7.53 9.71
C ALA A 625 11.00 -7.35 10.91
N ASP A 626 10.55 -8.45 11.52
CA ASP A 626 9.61 -8.40 12.64
C ASP A 626 10.17 -7.63 13.85
N SER A 627 11.46 -7.77 14.15
CA SER A 627 12.11 -6.98 15.21
C SER A 627 12.14 -5.48 14.95
N ALA A 628 12.23 -5.05 13.68
CA ALA A 628 12.13 -3.65 13.31
C ALA A 628 10.69 -3.12 13.48
N GLY A 629 9.68 -3.92 13.11
CA GLY A 629 8.28 -3.59 13.38
C GLY A 629 7.95 -3.56 14.87
N PHE A 630 8.52 -4.46 15.65
CA PHE A 630 8.48 -4.43 17.12
C PHE A 630 9.08 -3.12 17.67
N TYR A 631 10.26 -2.69 17.20
CA TYR A 631 10.81 -1.41 17.63
C TYR A 631 9.89 -0.25 17.28
N TRP A 632 9.38 -0.21 16.04
CA TRP A 632 8.42 0.81 15.60
C TRP A 632 7.24 0.97 16.55
N CYS A 633 6.59 -0.13 16.94
CA CYS A 633 5.42 -0.09 17.81
C CYS A 633 5.79 0.17 19.27
N THR A 634 6.87 -0.42 19.79
CA THR A 634 7.27 -0.23 21.19
C THR A 634 7.75 1.17 21.51
N THR A 635 8.27 1.90 20.53
CA THR A 635 8.69 3.29 20.68
C THR A 635 7.62 4.29 20.23
N GLN A 636 6.44 3.82 19.80
CA GLN A 636 5.36 4.63 19.23
C GLN A 636 5.83 5.54 18.08
N MET A 637 6.70 5.04 17.21
CA MET A 637 7.32 5.84 16.15
C MET A 637 6.28 6.44 15.18
N ALA A 638 5.15 5.76 14.97
CA ALA A 638 4.01 6.25 14.18
C ALA A 638 3.52 7.64 14.62
N LYS A 639 3.42 7.89 15.94
CA LYS A 639 2.97 9.18 16.50
C LYS A 639 3.81 10.37 16.05
N TYR A 640 5.09 10.12 15.73
CA TYR A 640 6.03 11.14 15.28
C TYR A 640 6.17 11.19 13.75
N ALA A 641 5.71 10.15 13.05
CA ALA A 641 5.72 10.07 11.59
C ALA A 641 4.41 10.52 10.93
N ASP A 642 3.33 10.67 11.70
CA ASP A 642 2.03 11.15 11.19
C ASP A 642 1.88 12.68 11.08
N PRO A 643 2.50 13.52 11.94
CA PRO A 643 2.45 14.96 11.76
C PRO A 643 3.04 15.42 10.43
N GLU A 644 2.59 16.56 9.93
CA GLU A 644 2.99 17.11 8.63
C GLU A 644 4.51 17.17 8.42
N HIS A 645 4.96 16.71 7.25
CA HIS A 645 6.36 16.66 6.87
C HIS A 645 6.83 17.98 6.22
N ILE A 646 6.97 19.03 7.03
CA ILE A 646 7.50 20.33 6.56
C ILE A 646 8.98 20.15 6.17
N LEU A 647 9.28 20.25 4.87
CA LEU A 647 10.63 19.99 4.36
C LEU A 647 11.55 21.20 4.52
N GLU A 648 12.71 20.95 5.09
CA GLU A 648 13.83 21.88 5.15
C GLU A 648 14.91 21.45 4.17
N ARG A 649 15.17 22.30 3.17
CA ARG A 649 16.31 22.16 2.26
C ARG A 649 17.60 22.48 3.01
N GLN A 650 18.58 21.58 2.97
CA GLN A 650 19.88 21.75 3.61
C GLN A 650 21.01 21.62 2.60
N VAL A 651 22.08 22.39 2.80
CA VAL A 651 23.30 22.32 1.99
C VAL A 651 24.46 21.96 2.91
N SER A 652 25.20 20.91 2.58
CA SER A 652 26.40 20.50 3.30
C SER A 652 27.43 19.95 2.33
N ALA A 653 28.69 20.41 2.43
CA ALA A 653 29.77 20.04 1.51
C ALA A 653 29.37 20.17 0.02
N ASN A 654 28.65 21.24 -0.34
CA ASN A 654 28.08 21.50 -1.66
C ASN A 654 27.03 20.48 -2.16
N HIS A 655 26.54 19.60 -1.29
CA HIS A 655 25.48 18.65 -1.58
C HIS A 655 24.18 19.00 -0.85
N ILE A 656 23.07 18.68 -1.50
CA ILE A 656 21.73 19.01 -1.00
C ILE A 656 21.06 17.77 -0.42
N TYR A 657 20.40 17.94 0.72
CA TYR A 657 19.51 16.95 1.30
C TYR A 657 18.31 17.65 1.97
N TYR A 658 17.29 16.86 2.28
CA TYR A 658 16.05 17.36 2.87
C TYR A 658 15.78 16.66 4.20
N ARG A 659 15.34 17.43 5.19
CA ARG A 659 14.94 16.91 6.50
C ARG A 659 13.58 17.51 6.90
N SER A 660 12.95 16.97 7.93
CA SER A 660 11.75 17.56 8.52
C SER A 660 11.73 17.34 10.04
N PRO A 661 10.96 18.15 10.79
CA PRO A 661 10.70 17.90 12.22
C PRO A 661 10.15 16.50 12.49
N SER A 662 9.14 16.05 11.74
CA SER A 662 8.53 14.72 11.89
C SER A 662 9.54 13.59 11.67
N PHE A 663 10.35 13.69 10.60
CA PHE A 663 11.38 12.69 10.32
C PHE A 663 12.45 12.64 11.41
N TRP A 664 12.86 13.80 11.94
CA TRP A 664 13.78 13.86 13.08
C TRP A 664 13.19 13.23 14.34
N GLN A 665 11.97 13.60 14.70
CA GLN A 665 11.31 13.07 15.90
C GLN A 665 11.16 11.54 15.80
N ALA A 666 10.74 11.03 14.64
CA ALA A 666 10.66 9.59 14.39
C ALA A 666 12.04 8.91 14.52
N SER A 667 13.08 9.46 13.87
CA SER A 667 14.43 8.88 13.88
C SER A 667 15.09 8.94 15.27
N ALA A 668 14.94 10.06 15.98
CA ALA A 668 15.44 10.24 17.33
C ALA A 668 14.72 9.34 18.34
N THR A 669 13.45 8.97 18.10
CA THR A 669 12.70 8.07 18.98
C THR A 669 13.34 6.69 19.08
N VAL A 670 13.99 6.22 18.01
CA VAL A 670 14.68 4.93 17.99
C VAL A 670 16.06 5.02 18.62
N ASN A 671 16.84 6.03 18.23
CA ASN A 671 18.30 6.05 18.47
C ASN A 671 18.77 7.09 19.49
N LEU A 672 17.96 8.11 19.78
CA LEU A 672 18.30 9.16 20.74
C LEU A 672 17.05 9.77 21.40
N PRO A 673 16.27 8.99 22.20
CA PRO A 673 14.98 9.43 22.72
C PRO A 673 15.01 10.78 23.47
N GLY A 674 16.10 11.06 24.19
CA GLY A 674 16.30 12.32 24.91
C GLY A 674 16.52 13.55 24.01
N ALA A 675 16.74 13.36 22.71
CA ALA A 675 16.97 14.43 21.74
C ALA A 675 15.79 14.69 20.80
N ARG A 676 14.66 13.99 20.96
CA ARG A 676 13.47 14.14 20.09
C ARG A 676 13.03 15.60 19.89
N GLN A 677 13.11 16.41 20.94
CA GLN A 677 12.68 17.81 20.93
C GLN A 677 13.79 18.79 20.50
N ARG A 678 14.98 18.30 20.12
CA ARG A 678 16.04 19.17 19.60
C ARG A 678 15.67 19.67 18.21
N THR A 679 15.69 20.99 18.04
CA THR A 679 15.44 21.67 16.76
C THR A 679 16.70 21.86 15.93
N ASN A 680 17.88 21.56 16.48
CA ASN A 680 19.15 21.66 15.77
C ASN A 680 19.58 20.36 15.08
N TYR A 681 18.77 19.30 15.18
CA TYR A 681 19.00 18.02 14.49
C TYR A 681 20.37 17.39 14.80
N SER A 682 20.88 17.57 16.03
CA SER A 682 22.24 17.16 16.41
C SER A 682 22.28 15.95 17.35
N GLY A 683 23.33 15.13 17.17
CA GLY A 683 23.68 14.01 18.06
C GLY A 683 23.19 12.64 17.60
N LEU A 684 22.36 12.56 16.55
CA LEU A 684 21.96 11.29 15.96
C LEU A 684 22.97 10.87 14.90
N ASN A 685 23.62 9.72 15.11
CA ASN A 685 24.58 9.17 14.15
C ASN A 685 23.89 8.83 12.82
N GLY A 686 24.55 9.18 11.72
CA GLY A 686 24.07 8.91 10.37
C GLY A 686 22.83 9.71 9.95
N PHE A 687 22.46 10.80 10.64
CA PHE A 687 21.20 11.50 10.33
C PHE A 687 21.18 12.10 8.90
N ILE A 688 22.32 12.58 8.39
CA ILE A 688 22.41 13.09 7.02
C ILE A 688 22.18 11.95 6.02
N GLU A 689 22.79 10.79 6.24
CA GLU A 689 22.61 9.57 5.44
C GLU A 689 21.14 9.13 5.42
N ARG A 690 20.47 9.15 6.59
CA ARG A 690 19.03 8.89 6.71
C ARG A 690 18.20 9.87 5.89
N CYS A 691 18.60 11.14 5.82
CA CYS A 691 17.92 12.18 5.03
C CYS A 691 17.99 11.92 3.51
N TYR A 692 19.07 11.32 2.99
CA TYR A 692 19.15 10.94 1.57
C TYR A 692 18.16 9.82 1.21
N VAL A 693 18.02 8.84 2.10
CA VAL A 693 17.01 7.78 1.94
C VAL A 693 15.61 8.38 2.06
N TYR A 694 15.38 9.21 3.07
CA TYR A 694 14.10 9.88 3.29
C TYR A 694 13.66 10.71 2.08
N GLY A 695 14.57 11.50 1.48
CA GLY A 695 14.29 12.23 0.24
C GLY A 695 13.95 11.31 -0.94
N SER A 696 14.66 10.19 -1.08
CA SER A 696 14.37 9.18 -2.10
C SER A 696 12.99 8.53 -1.88
N ALA A 697 12.69 8.17 -0.62
CA ALA A 697 11.43 7.57 -0.24
C ALA A 697 10.25 8.53 -0.43
N LEU A 698 10.38 9.81 -0.07
CA LEU A 698 9.35 10.80 -0.35
C LEU A 698 9.09 10.93 -1.86
N ALA A 699 10.13 10.97 -2.68
CA ALA A 699 10.00 11.09 -4.13
C ALA A 699 9.30 9.88 -4.75
N VAL A 700 9.54 8.67 -4.23
CA VAL A 700 8.95 7.42 -4.74
C VAL A 700 7.53 7.20 -4.20
N LEU A 701 7.31 7.44 -2.91
CA LEU A 701 6.08 7.04 -2.22
C LEU A 701 5.00 8.14 -2.22
N THR A 702 5.37 9.41 -2.34
CA THR A 702 4.43 10.54 -2.18
C THR A 702 4.33 11.42 -3.43
N GLU A 703 3.35 12.31 -3.43
CA GLU A 703 3.21 13.43 -4.37
C GLU A 703 3.75 14.77 -3.83
N LEU A 704 4.42 14.74 -2.67
CA LEU A 704 5.01 15.92 -2.06
C LEU A 704 6.08 16.53 -2.96
N LYS A 705 5.98 17.83 -3.19
CA LYS A 705 7.00 18.62 -3.89
C LYS A 705 8.13 18.99 -2.94
N PHE A 706 9.34 19.12 -3.45
CA PHE A 706 10.50 19.54 -2.69
C PHE A 706 10.74 21.04 -2.85
N PRO A 707 11.15 21.75 -1.79
CA PRO A 707 11.51 23.15 -1.89
C PRO A 707 12.80 23.32 -2.71
N ASP A 708 12.78 24.27 -3.65
CA ASP A 708 13.95 24.70 -4.40
C ASP A 708 14.82 25.67 -3.60
N SER A 709 15.85 26.25 -4.22
CA SER A 709 16.76 27.22 -3.59
C SER A 709 16.07 28.49 -3.06
N GLN A 710 14.86 28.80 -3.54
CA GLN A 710 14.05 29.94 -3.10
C GLN A 710 13.00 29.54 -2.05
N GLY A 711 12.99 28.26 -1.64
CA GLY A 711 11.99 27.73 -0.71
C GLY A 711 10.63 27.44 -1.36
N THR A 712 10.53 27.52 -2.69
CA THR A 712 9.27 27.23 -3.40
C THR A 712 9.14 25.73 -3.62
N TYR A 713 8.00 25.15 -3.25
CA TYR A 713 7.70 23.71 -3.38
C TYR A 713 7.38 23.34 -4.83
N SER A 714 8.40 23.31 -5.69
CA SER A 714 8.27 23.18 -7.15
C SER A 714 8.85 21.87 -7.70
N LEU A 715 9.75 21.21 -6.96
CA LEU A 715 10.52 20.09 -7.48
C LEU A 715 9.82 18.74 -7.26
N GLU A 716 9.74 17.90 -8.29
CA GLU A 716 9.12 16.56 -8.20
C GLU A 716 9.99 15.53 -7.45
N LYS A 717 11.27 15.85 -7.30
CA LYS A 717 12.31 14.98 -6.77
C LYS A 717 13.40 15.82 -6.08
N PRO A 718 14.20 15.23 -5.18
CA PRO A 718 15.36 15.92 -4.59
C PRO A 718 16.30 16.44 -5.68
N GLU A 719 16.91 17.61 -5.47
CA GLU A 719 17.82 18.23 -6.46
C GLU A 719 18.96 17.31 -6.91
N GLU A 720 19.57 16.56 -5.98
CA GLU A 720 20.64 15.60 -6.31
C GLU A 720 20.14 14.43 -7.18
N ASN A 721 18.83 14.16 -7.19
CA ASN A 721 18.17 13.12 -7.98
C ASN A 721 18.91 11.76 -8.00
N ASN A 722 19.17 11.20 -6.82
CA ASN A 722 19.90 9.94 -6.65
C ASN A 722 19.00 8.69 -6.68
N LEU A 723 17.83 8.74 -7.33
CA LEU A 723 16.94 7.57 -7.40
C LEU A 723 17.56 6.45 -8.25
N ARG A 724 17.43 5.19 -7.80
CA ARG A 724 17.84 4.01 -8.57
C ARG A 724 16.80 3.60 -9.60
N ARG A 725 16.71 4.41 -10.65
CA ARG A 725 15.91 4.12 -11.86
C ARG A 725 16.86 3.71 -12.98
N THR A 726 16.56 2.65 -13.72
CA THR A 726 17.25 2.33 -14.97
C THR A 726 16.96 3.45 -15.98
N LEU A 727 18.01 4.04 -16.54
CA LEU A 727 17.94 4.92 -17.71
C LEU A 727 18.03 4.10 -18.98
#